data_AF-A0A0W0Y039-F1
#
_entry.id   AF-A0A0W0Y039-F1
#
_cell.length_a   1.000
_cell.length_b   1.000
_cell.length_c   1.000
_cell.angle_alpha   90.00
_cell.angle_beta   90.00
_cell.angle_gamma   90.00
#
_symmetry.space_group_name_H-M   'P 1'
#
loop_
_entity.id
_entity.type
_entity.pdbx_description
1 polymer ?
#
loop_
_entity_poly.entity_id
_entity_poly.type
_entity_poly.pdbx_seq_one_letter_code
_entity_poly.pdbx_strand_id
1 'polypeptide(L)'
;MDRDQVLKELISQNSVFHPNIQLLKKFVLIAYYGWLRINGQSPDNKFSLADYLFDEEKIIIDYNGLSDKSRKKFNHWFWKSHANNAHRAFLSDAATTDYRGYTAEVGLSWWGRIINWIFYRKKSYQWPLSPVELTFDYQLNGLEICKGQYGLLVGLNQFCTTKQINKYHQPGDQQEEPLLNTKRLRLTDDMVESLSSLDIENQEYDSILNSPHPFSVHVRDPKKRMKAMFEYRKVERFITSPAWYQRLWQRLVNSYTEKKESVKPEKKRSKPNTFHPVLKKDKAEVFQHPDTGEILIIEKRPEIDTMVFCGGGAKIFAHVGAYKAFQDSGIQPSKFAGSSAGAIMAILCYLGYSWSEILTFFQQFKEENIVHYNIDSSGISDTDALKAALDFMIIKKVDQILYDYELTAGKEKAKVLRNQVFERGVISFESLKRLKEGYPSCCLGEELIVTATNKEKRKTVYFSYEHSPHKEVSKAGAMSSSFPIVFKPTLLPDGNTYNDGGILSNLPTEAFSDDKTTFLKSEHENCLKLVAFQFDNGPERRILNRFVHRIYRENFLWNWVYGLLTGVRDPVSGWEQDRLKLLHYSGQTVLIPIGNVSATQFDISAEDQDKLFKKGYKAAKRYIDTRYQFSENGAENAEYLHVKFSGIEEAIYYSCFRGNRDWFEELAKLGLRQCMSDKKIEQLREMYFTTAEREKKDPVKTTKNSGGLFDSQLPKVVEKKTVKTNMRIFQSIYPIFLDIPYGWIKKSSDLSLYKDGRHANSAHSPLRALHSLNLIKGETHILFRIFVELLKNKTEKNINELCRQFKILEQSLLHKNELNQVALFGQWDLLPHQVNRILKLCENKAWAALAMLCESLKNGEEPLQEIVREGELQEMDSTKDYWQINSPKEPTPTDHWYEHACSYTISA
;
A
#
# COMPACT_ATOMS: atom_id res chain seq x y z
N MET A 1 2.62 -53.71 15.26
CA MET A 1 2.81 -53.62 13.80
C MET A 1 3.91 -52.62 13.50
N ASP A 2 4.65 -52.83 12.41
CA ASP A 2 5.66 -51.88 11.96
C ASP A 2 5.01 -50.60 11.40
N ARG A 3 5.69 -49.46 11.49
CA ARG A 3 5.17 -48.13 11.11
C ARG A 3 4.60 -48.14 9.69
N ASP A 4 5.32 -48.73 8.76
CA ASP A 4 4.98 -48.69 7.34
C ASP A 4 3.74 -49.55 7.03
N GLN A 5 3.51 -50.62 7.80
CA GLN A 5 2.29 -51.42 7.69
C GLN A 5 1.05 -50.65 8.17
N VAL A 6 1.16 -49.96 9.31
CA VAL A 6 0.08 -49.12 9.86
C VAL A 6 -0.29 -47.99 8.89
N LEU A 7 0.71 -47.34 8.29
CA LEU A 7 0.49 -46.28 7.29
C LEU A 7 -0.19 -46.82 6.03
N LYS A 8 0.25 -47.97 5.53
CA LYS A 8 -0.34 -48.61 4.34
C LYS A 8 -1.79 -48.99 4.57
N GLU A 9 -2.10 -49.55 5.74
CA GLU A 9 -3.47 -49.90 6.12
C GLU A 9 -4.35 -48.65 6.21
N LEU A 10 -3.92 -47.62 6.97
CA LEU A 10 -4.68 -46.38 7.13
C LEU A 10 -4.94 -45.65 5.80
N ILE A 11 -3.95 -45.56 4.91
CA ILE A 11 -4.09 -44.85 3.63
C ILE A 11 -4.96 -45.64 2.65
N SER A 12 -4.98 -46.97 2.75
CA SER A 12 -5.83 -47.83 1.91
C SER A 12 -7.32 -47.75 2.26
N GLN A 13 -7.67 -47.19 3.43
CA GLN A 13 -9.07 -47.02 3.85
C GLN A 13 -9.82 -46.08 2.90
N ASN A 14 -11.09 -46.42 2.64
CA ASN A 14 -11.94 -45.64 1.77
C ASN A 14 -12.37 -44.32 2.44
N SER A 15 -11.95 -43.19 1.86
CA SER A 15 -12.23 -41.84 2.35
C SER A 15 -13.71 -41.50 2.50
N VAL A 16 -14.62 -42.20 1.80
CA VAL A 16 -16.08 -42.01 1.93
C VAL A 16 -16.55 -42.41 3.33
N PHE A 17 -16.01 -43.50 3.86
CA PHE A 17 -16.36 -44.03 5.19
C PHE A 17 -15.46 -43.48 6.29
N HIS A 18 -14.24 -43.06 5.95
CA HIS A 18 -13.25 -42.49 6.88
C HIS A 18 -12.81 -41.09 6.41
N PRO A 19 -13.63 -40.05 6.60
CA PRO A 19 -13.36 -38.71 6.05
C PRO A 19 -12.06 -38.07 6.59
N ASN A 20 -11.63 -38.44 7.79
CA ASN A 20 -10.38 -37.92 8.37
C ASN A 20 -9.13 -38.50 7.69
N ILE A 21 -9.21 -39.70 7.09
CA ILE A 21 -8.13 -40.28 6.27
C ILE A 21 -7.91 -39.41 5.03
N GLN A 22 -8.96 -38.82 4.46
CA GLN A 22 -8.82 -37.88 3.35
C GLN A 22 -8.00 -36.64 3.74
N LEU A 23 -8.14 -36.16 4.99
CA LEU A 23 -7.34 -35.05 5.50
C LEU A 23 -5.84 -35.43 5.62
N LEU A 24 -5.55 -36.66 6.07
CA LEU A 24 -4.19 -37.21 6.09
C LEU A 24 -3.60 -37.33 4.69
N LYS A 25 -4.37 -37.88 3.73
CA LYS A 25 -3.98 -37.96 2.30
C LYS A 25 -3.63 -36.57 1.75
N LYS A 26 -4.48 -35.56 2.00
CA LYS A 26 -4.21 -34.16 1.62
C LYS A 26 -2.91 -33.65 2.26
N PHE A 27 -2.66 -33.93 3.54
CA PHE A 27 -1.44 -33.53 4.22
C PHE A 27 -0.18 -34.13 3.57
N VAL A 28 -0.22 -35.42 3.19
CA VAL A 28 0.88 -36.08 2.46
C VAL A 28 1.13 -35.41 1.10
N LEU A 29 0.07 -35.15 0.32
CA LEU A 29 0.22 -34.50 -1.00
C LEU A 29 0.75 -33.07 -0.87
N ILE A 30 0.25 -32.30 0.10
CA ILE A 30 0.74 -30.96 0.41
C ILE A 30 2.24 -31.01 0.69
N ALA A 31 2.70 -31.98 1.48
CA ALA A 31 4.11 -32.13 1.78
C ALA A 31 4.95 -32.59 0.59
N TYR A 32 4.41 -33.43 -0.30
CA TYR A 32 5.11 -33.95 -1.47
C TYR A 32 5.28 -32.91 -2.58
N TYR A 33 4.22 -32.14 -2.88
CA TYR A 33 4.26 -31.12 -3.95
C TYR A 33 4.80 -29.77 -3.46
N GLY A 34 4.71 -29.48 -2.16
CA GLY A 34 5.15 -28.22 -1.59
C GLY A 34 6.67 -28.10 -1.43
N TRP A 35 7.15 -26.87 -1.21
CA TRP A 35 8.57 -26.63 -0.96
C TRP A 35 8.90 -26.90 0.50
N LEU A 36 9.23 -28.16 0.82
CA LEU A 36 9.63 -28.61 2.15
C LEU A 36 11.07 -28.21 2.48
N ARG A 37 11.26 -27.60 3.65
CA ARG A 37 12.57 -27.20 4.21
C ARG A 37 12.72 -27.73 5.63
N ILE A 38 13.88 -28.29 5.94
CA ILE A 38 14.24 -28.81 7.25
C ILE A 38 15.31 -27.90 7.85
N ASN A 39 14.96 -27.15 8.90
CA ASN A 39 15.85 -26.15 9.52
C ASN A 39 16.52 -25.24 8.47
N GLY A 40 15.72 -24.74 7.53
CA GLY A 40 16.16 -23.82 6.48
C GLY A 40 16.83 -24.49 5.27
N GLN A 41 16.96 -25.82 5.25
CA GLN A 41 17.70 -26.55 4.21
C GLN A 41 16.84 -27.56 3.44
N SER A 42 17.23 -27.97 2.22
CA SER A 42 16.51 -29.02 1.45
C SER A 42 16.52 -30.37 2.17
N PRO A 43 15.47 -31.23 2.01
CA PRO A 43 15.48 -32.61 2.53
C PRO A 43 16.70 -33.40 2.05
N ASP A 44 17.15 -34.37 2.84
CA ASP A 44 18.24 -35.29 2.48
C ASP A 44 17.65 -36.49 1.74
N ASN A 45 18.28 -36.91 0.65
CA ASN A 45 17.83 -38.02 -0.18
C ASN A 45 17.96 -39.40 0.48
N LYS A 46 18.65 -39.49 1.63
CA LYS A 46 18.75 -40.72 2.44
C LYS A 46 17.46 -41.10 3.16
N PHE A 47 16.58 -40.14 3.41
CA PHE A 47 15.33 -40.35 4.15
C PHE A 47 14.15 -40.32 3.19
N SER A 48 13.16 -41.18 3.46
CA SER A 48 11.90 -41.16 2.71
C SER A 48 11.04 -39.97 3.12
N LEU A 49 9.99 -39.67 2.36
CA LEU A 49 9.01 -38.67 2.79
C LEU A 49 8.33 -39.09 4.11
N ALA A 50 8.04 -40.39 4.28
CA ALA A 50 7.45 -40.90 5.52
C ALA A 50 8.32 -40.59 6.75
N ASP A 51 9.65 -40.71 6.62
CA ASP A 51 10.59 -40.35 7.69
C ASP A 51 10.49 -38.88 8.09
N TYR A 52 10.06 -37.98 7.20
CA TYR A 52 9.85 -36.57 7.48
C TYR A 52 8.44 -36.22 7.97
N LEU A 53 7.43 -37.02 7.68
CA LEU A 53 6.05 -36.71 8.06
C LEU A 53 5.63 -37.38 9.37
N PHE A 54 6.11 -38.59 9.62
CA PHE A 54 5.69 -39.46 10.71
C PHE A 54 6.79 -39.62 11.76
N ASP A 55 7.32 -38.49 12.22
CA ASP A 55 8.17 -38.40 13.42
C ASP A 55 7.46 -37.51 14.47
N GLU A 56 8.11 -37.23 15.60
CA GLU A 56 7.50 -36.44 16.70
C GLU A 56 7.41 -34.94 16.41
N GLU A 57 7.89 -34.46 15.26
CA GLU A 57 8.10 -33.05 14.97
C GLU A 57 6.97 -32.47 14.10
N LYS A 58 6.56 -31.24 14.40
CA LYS A 58 5.46 -30.56 13.71
C LYS A 58 5.94 -29.88 12.42
N ILE A 59 5.01 -29.68 11.48
CA ILE A 59 5.23 -28.98 10.21
C ILE A 59 4.50 -27.64 10.21
N ILE A 60 5.22 -26.58 9.85
CA ILE A 60 4.64 -25.26 9.61
C ILE A 60 4.32 -25.13 8.13
N ILE A 61 3.03 -25.04 7.79
CA ILE A 61 2.57 -24.61 6.47
C ILE A 61 2.53 -23.08 6.50
N ASP A 62 3.48 -22.47 5.79
CA ASP A 62 3.67 -21.02 5.74
C ASP A 62 2.78 -20.40 4.65
N TYR A 63 2.05 -19.34 5.01
CA TYR A 63 1.19 -18.60 4.08
C TYR A 63 1.86 -17.39 3.46
N ASN A 64 3.09 -17.07 3.86
CA ASN A 64 3.85 -16.01 3.21
C ASN A 64 4.03 -16.37 1.73
N GLY A 65 3.65 -15.44 0.85
CA GLY A 65 3.64 -15.65 -0.60
C GLY A 65 2.31 -16.07 -1.22
N LEU A 66 1.34 -16.52 -0.41
CA LEU A 66 0.02 -16.89 -0.92
C LEU A 66 -0.90 -15.68 -0.98
N SER A 67 -1.58 -15.50 -2.12
CA SER A 67 -2.62 -14.48 -2.22
C SER A 67 -3.79 -14.79 -1.28
N ASP A 68 -4.56 -13.77 -0.91
CA ASP A 68 -5.73 -13.94 -0.06
C ASP A 68 -6.77 -14.90 -0.66
N LYS A 69 -6.88 -14.93 -1.99
CA LYS A 69 -7.74 -15.85 -2.73
C LYS A 69 -7.24 -17.29 -2.58
N SER A 70 -5.97 -17.53 -2.89
CA SER A 70 -5.33 -18.85 -2.81
C SER A 70 -5.30 -19.36 -1.38
N ARG A 71 -5.00 -18.51 -0.40
CA ARG A 71 -5.07 -18.85 1.03
C ARG A 71 -6.47 -19.29 1.45
N LYS A 72 -7.53 -18.60 1.03
CA LYS A 72 -8.92 -18.99 1.34
C LYS A 72 -9.28 -20.32 0.70
N LYS A 73 -8.91 -20.50 -0.57
CA LYS A 73 -9.11 -21.74 -1.33
C LYS A 73 -8.39 -22.92 -0.68
N PHE A 74 -7.10 -22.78 -0.40
CA PHE A 74 -6.28 -23.76 0.32
C PHE A 74 -6.90 -24.14 1.67
N ASN A 75 -7.26 -23.17 2.50
CA ASN A 75 -7.89 -23.45 3.79
C ASN A 75 -9.23 -24.20 3.64
N HIS A 76 -10.02 -23.85 2.62
CA HIS A 76 -11.28 -24.51 2.33
C HIS A 76 -11.06 -25.98 1.95
N TRP A 77 -10.17 -26.21 0.97
CA TRP A 77 -9.82 -27.53 0.47
C TRP A 77 -9.11 -28.40 1.51
N PHE A 78 -8.15 -27.86 2.27
CA PHE A 78 -7.32 -28.65 3.18
C PHE A 78 -8.11 -29.09 4.41
N TRP A 79 -8.57 -28.17 5.27
CA TRP A 79 -9.11 -28.54 6.59
C TRP A 79 -10.52 -28.01 6.89
N LYS A 80 -10.99 -26.90 6.28
CA LYS A 80 -12.33 -26.37 6.62
C LYS A 80 -13.45 -27.28 6.12
N SER A 81 -13.29 -27.96 4.99
CA SER A 81 -14.25 -28.98 4.53
C SER A 81 -14.42 -30.13 5.53
N HIS A 82 -13.40 -30.34 6.39
CA HIS A 82 -13.36 -31.40 7.40
C HIS A 82 -13.71 -30.89 8.81
N ALA A 83 -14.10 -29.62 8.97
CA ALA A 83 -14.25 -28.98 10.27
C ALA A 83 -15.30 -29.65 11.19
N ASN A 84 -16.31 -30.32 10.63
CA ASN A 84 -17.35 -31.01 11.38
C ASN A 84 -16.83 -32.24 12.15
N ASN A 85 -15.72 -32.82 11.71
CA ASN A 85 -15.12 -34.01 12.33
C ASN A 85 -14.01 -33.66 13.33
N ALA A 86 -13.80 -32.37 13.59
CA ALA A 86 -12.73 -31.87 14.42
C ALA A 86 -13.18 -31.72 15.88
N HIS A 87 -12.39 -32.23 16.81
CA HIS A 87 -12.53 -31.93 18.24
C HIS A 87 -11.58 -30.81 18.64
N ARG A 88 -12.01 -29.98 19.60
CA ARG A 88 -11.16 -28.92 20.12
C ARG A 88 -10.22 -29.49 21.19
N ALA A 89 -8.92 -29.41 20.96
CA ALA A 89 -7.92 -29.83 21.94
C ALA A 89 -7.60 -28.67 22.89
N PHE A 90 -7.65 -28.97 24.19
CA PHE A 90 -7.41 -27.99 25.26
C PHE A 90 -5.99 -28.06 25.84
N LEU A 91 -5.29 -29.19 25.67
CA LEU A 91 -3.98 -29.48 26.23
C LEU A 91 -2.96 -29.80 25.12
N SER A 92 -2.82 -28.91 24.14
CA SER A 92 -1.77 -29.06 23.13
C SER A 92 -0.40 -28.74 23.73
N ASP A 93 0.61 -29.53 23.34
CA ASP A 93 1.99 -29.41 23.80
C ASP A 93 2.73 -28.20 23.20
N ALA A 94 2.18 -27.64 22.12
CA ALA A 94 2.73 -26.47 21.44
C ALA A 94 1.63 -25.48 21.06
N ALA A 95 2.00 -24.21 20.96
CA ALA A 95 1.14 -23.15 20.44
C ALA A 95 1.83 -22.43 19.28
N THR A 96 1.03 -21.72 18.49
CA THR A 96 1.54 -20.80 17.47
C THR A 96 1.87 -19.45 18.09
N THR A 97 2.85 -18.73 17.56
CA THR A 97 3.03 -17.28 17.80
C THR A 97 3.40 -16.58 16.50
N ASP A 98 2.94 -15.34 16.32
CA ASP A 98 3.05 -14.61 15.04
C ASP A 98 3.92 -13.34 15.15
N TYR A 99 4.54 -13.10 16.32
CA TYR A 99 5.24 -11.84 16.63
C TYR A 99 6.49 -11.56 15.79
N ARG A 100 6.91 -12.54 14.98
CA ARG A 100 8.06 -12.48 14.08
C ARG A 100 7.67 -12.19 12.63
N GLY A 101 6.38 -11.99 12.34
CA GLY A 101 5.88 -11.81 10.97
C GLY A 101 5.65 -13.13 10.22
N TYR A 102 5.75 -14.26 10.92
CA TYR A 102 5.41 -15.59 10.43
C TYR A 102 4.89 -16.46 11.59
N THR A 103 4.19 -17.55 11.28
CA THR A 103 3.72 -18.52 12.29
C THR A 103 4.90 -19.32 12.80
N ALA A 104 5.23 -19.19 14.09
CA ALA A 104 6.28 -19.93 14.76
C ALA A 104 5.69 -20.91 15.79
N GLU A 105 6.32 -22.07 15.95
CA GLU A 105 6.03 -23.01 17.04
C GLU A 105 6.64 -22.51 18.35
N VAL A 106 5.87 -22.60 19.43
CA VAL A 106 6.33 -22.35 20.80
C VAL A 106 5.87 -23.50 21.68
N GLY A 107 6.83 -24.25 22.23
CA GLY A 107 6.56 -25.29 23.21
C GLY A 107 5.92 -24.70 24.47
N LEU A 108 4.84 -25.32 24.95
CA LEU A 108 4.17 -24.90 26.18
C LEU A 108 4.66 -25.75 27.35
N SER A 109 5.19 -25.08 28.38
CA SER A 109 5.41 -25.70 29.69
C SER A 109 4.09 -26.17 30.30
N TRP A 110 4.13 -27.05 31.30
CA TRP A 110 2.93 -27.50 32.02
C TRP A 110 2.04 -26.33 32.49
N TRP A 111 2.65 -25.31 33.11
CA TRP A 111 1.97 -24.07 33.48
C TRP A 111 1.47 -23.27 32.27
N GLY A 112 2.24 -23.24 31.18
CA GLY A 112 1.82 -22.62 29.91
C GLY A 112 0.59 -23.27 29.30
N ARG A 113 0.43 -24.61 29.41
CA ARG A 113 -0.75 -25.35 28.94
C ARG A 113 -1.99 -24.96 29.73
N ILE A 114 -1.88 -24.90 31.06
CA ILE A 114 -2.96 -24.47 31.97
C ILE A 114 -3.36 -23.01 31.70
N ILE A 115 -2.37 -22.12 31.58
CA ILE A 115 -2.61 -20.70 31.29
C ILE A 115 -3.26 -20.51 29.90
N ASN A 116 -2.83 -21.27 28.88
CA ASN A 116 -3.45 -21.22 27.56
C ASN A 116 -4.91 -21.68 27.59
N TRP A 117 -5.19 -22.73 28.36
CA TRP A 117 -6.54 -23.26 28.58
C TRP A 117 -7.46 -22.24 29.26
N ILE A 118 -6.98 -21.54 30.30
CA ILE A 118 -7.77 -20.59 31.10
C ILE A 118 -7.93 -19.23 30.39
N PHE A 119 -6.85 -18.66 29.84
CA PHE A 119 -6.82 -17.25 29.42
C PHE A 119 -6.72 -17.03 27.90
N TYR A 120 -5.90 -17.80 27.18
CA TYR A 120 -5.51 -17.43 25.81
C TYR A 120 -6.40 -18.02 24.70
N ARG A 121 -7.23 -19.03 24.99
CA ARG A 121 -8.23 -19.63 24.08
C ARG A 121 -7.70 -20.00 22.67
N LYS A 122 -6.39 -20.13 22.44
CA LYS A 122 -5.87 -20.53 21.13
C LYS A 122 -6.38 -21.94 20.82
N LYS A 123 -7.09 -22.06 19.69
CA LYS A 123 -7.85 -23.27 19.34
C LYS A 123 -6.94 -24.20 18.55
N SER A 124 -6.47 -25.26 19.18
CA SER A 124 -6.00 -26.45 18.48
C SER A 124 -7.21 -27.31 18.10
N TYR A 125 -7.18 -27.87 16.90
CA TYR A 125 -8.20 -28.76 16.37
C TYR A 125 -7.58 -30.12 16.07
N GLN A 126 -8.22 -31.19 16.52
CA GLN A 126 -7.75 -32.55 16.36
C GLN A 126 -8.77 -33.37 15.57
N TRP A 127 -8.28 -34.15 14.61
CA TRP A 127 -9.06 -35.10 13.84
C TRP A 127 -8.59 -36.51 14.19
N PRO A 128 -9.46 -37.35 14.80
CA PRO A 128 -9.10 -38.73 15.11
C PRO A 128 -8.98 -39.54 13.81
N LEU A 129 -7.93 -40.35 13.69
CA LEU A 129 -7.69 -41.22 12.52
C LEU A 129 -7.99 -42.68 12.87
N SER A 130 -7.47 -43.15 14.00
CA SER A 130 -7.74 -44.47 14.56
C SER A 130 -8.14 -44.35 16.03
N PRO A 131 -8.91 -45.31 16.59
CA PRO A 131 -9.11 -45.39 18.02
C PRO A 131 -7.78 -45.64 18.73
N VAL A 132 -7.66 -45.14 19.96
CA VAL A 132 -6.49 -45.39 20.81
C VAL A 132 -6.58 -46.80 21.38
N GLU A 133 -5.57 -47.62 21.10
CA GLU A 133 -5.48 -48.98 21.64
C GLU A 133 -4.40 -49.06 22.72
N LEU A 134 -4.59 -49.89 23.74
CA LEU A 134 -3.59 -50.15 24.78
C LEU A 134 -2.57 -51.19 24.29
N THR A 135 -1.73 -50.81 23.32
CA THR A 135 -0.68 -51.67 22.77
C THR A 135 0.69 -50.98 22.84
N PHE A 136 1.77 -51.76 22.79
CA PHE A 136 3.15 -51.24 22.69
C PHE A 136 3.58 -51.01 21.23
N ASP A 137 2.67 -51.20 20.29
CA ASP A 137 2.91 -51.03 18.86
C ASP A 137 2.82 -49.54 18.44
N TYR A 138 3.39 -49.22 17.28
CA TYR A 138 3.23 -47.88 16.69
C TYR A 138 1.76 -47.60 16.37
N GLN A 139 1.29 -46.39 16.71
CA GLN A 139 -0.07 -45.93 16.41
C GLN A 139 -0.07 -44.50 15.88
N LEU A 140 -0.97 -44.24 14.92
CA LEU A 140 -1.26 -42.90 14.40
C LEU A 140 -2.71 -42.51 14.72
N ASN A 141 -2.90 -41.92 15.90
CA ASN A 141 -4.22 -41.71 16.50
C ASN A 141 -4.96 -40.49 15.94
N GLY A 142 -4.24 -39.49 15.41
CA GLY A 142 -4.90 -38.30 14.89
C GLY A 142 -3.98 -37.26 14.27
N LEU A 143 -4.60 -36.26 13.66
CA LEU A 143 -3.94 -35.08 13.09
C LEU A 143 -4.36 -33.84 13.86
N GLU A 144 -3.38 -33.03 14.28
CA GLU A 144 -3.58 -31.79 15.02
C GLU A 144 -3.26 -30.57 14.14
N ILE A 145 -4.12 -29.55 14.13
CA ILE A 145 -3.87 -28.26 13.48
C ILE A 145 -4.02 -27.12 14.48
N CYS A 146 -2.92 -26.42 14.72
CA CYS A 146 -2.87 -25.15 15.44
C CYS A 146 -2.82 -23.99 14.45
N LYS A 147 -3.76 -23.04 14.56
CA LYS A 147 -3.87 -21.91 13.62
C LYS A 147 -2.98 -20.75 14.05
N GLY A 148 -2.17 -20.24 13.13
CA GLY A 148 -1.47 -18.95 13.23
C GLY A 148 -2.11 -17.91 12.31
N GLN A 149 -1.63 -16.67 12.38
CA GLN A 149 -2.04 -15.60 11.48
C GLN A 149 -1.45 -15.78 10.08
N TYR A 150 -0.21 -16.27 10.02
CA TYR A 150 0.58 -16.40 8.78
C TYR A 150 0.79 -17.86 8.35
N GLY A 151 0.00 -18.81 8.85
CA GLY A 151 0.19 -20.24 8.55
C GLY A 151 -0.53 -21.19 9.49
N LEU A 152 -0.28 -22.48 9.30
CA LEU A 152 -0.78 -23.57 10.14
C LEU A 152 0.40 -24.34 10.72
N LEU A 153 0.32 -24.71 12.00
CA LEU A 153 1.20 -25.69 12.62
C LEU A 153 0.45 -27.01 12.66
N VAL A 154 0.94 -28.00 11.92
CA VAL A 154 0.33 -29.32 11.78
C VAL A 154 1.20 -30.34 12.50
N GLY A 155 0.60 -31.12 13.39
CA GLY A 155 1.26 -32.23 14.09
C GLY A 155 0.46 -33.51 13.93
N LEU A 156 1.11 -34.65 14.19
CA LEU A 156 0.47 -35.95 14.22
C LEU A 156 0.54 -36.53 15.64
N ASN A 157 -0.60 -36.99 16.14
CA ASN A 157 -0.71 -37.63 17.45
C ASN A 157 -0.30 -39.10 17.29
N GLN A 158 0.95 -39.41 17.66
CA GLN A 158 1.56 -40.73 17.47
C GLN A 158 1.97 -41.35 18.81
N PHE A 159 1.99 -42.68 18.87
CA PHE A 159 2.50 -43.46 20.00
C PHE A 159 3.58 -44.45 19.53
N CYS A 160 4.55 -44.76 20.39
CA CYS A 160 5.67 -45.66 20.11
C CYS A 160 6.42 -45.31 18.80
N THR A 161 6.68 -44.02 18.61
CA THR A 161 7.52 -43.48 17.54
C THR A 161 8.94 -44.00 17.68
N THR A 162 9.49 -44.58 16.62
CA THR A 162 10.91 -44.92 16.59
C THR A 162 11.69 -43.61 16.60
N LYS A 163 12.34 -43.28 17.74
CA LYS A 163 13.30 -42.17 17.77
C LYS A 163 14.36 -42.47 16.72
N GLN A 164 14.33 -41.76 15.59
CA GLN A 164 15.39 -41.84 14.59
C GLN A 164 16.62 -41.10 15.14
N ILE A 165 17.27 -41.73 16.13
CA ILE A 165 18.47 -41.25 16.85
C ILE A 165 19.59 -40.84 15.87
N ASN A 166 19.52 -41.25 14.60
CA ASN A 166 20.54 -41.00 13.58
C ASN A 166 20.17 -39.94 12.52
N LYS A 167 18.96 -39.36 12.51
CA LYS A 167 18.55 -38.43 11.43
C LYS A 167 19.34 -37.13 11.46
N TYR A 168 19.50 -36.55 12.67
CA TYR A 168 20.28 -35.32 12.90
C TYR A 168 21.12 -35.33 14.18
N HIS A 169 21.29 -36.47 14.85
CA HIS A 169 22.16 -36.61 16.00
C HIS A 169 23.35 -37.51 15.65
N GLN A 170 24.55 -36.93 15.59
CA GLN A 170 25.82 -37.66 15.45
C GLN A 170 26.60 -37.60 16.76
N PRO A 171 27.56 -38.51 17.01
CA PRO A 171 28.47 -38.41 18.15
C PRO A 171 29.18 -37.03 18.15
N GLY A 172 28.91 -36.20 19.17
CA GLY A 172 29.42 -34.82 19.29
C GLY A 172 28.44 -33.71 18.88
N ASP A 173 27.16 -34.01 18.62
CA ASP A 173 26.12 -32.99 18.46
C ASP A 173 25.85 -32.25 19.78
N GLN A 174 25.93 -30.91 19.74
CA GLN A 174 25.79 -30.03 20.91
C GLN A 174 24.37 -29.43 21.02
N GLN A 175 23.42 -29.88 20.20
CA GLN A 175 22.04 -29.38 20.24
C GLN A 175 21.27 -29.95 21.44
N GLU A 176 20.57 -29.07 22.17
CA GLU A 176 19.68 -29.47 23.28
C GLU A 176 18.40 -30.14 22.74
N GLU A 177 18.00 -31.27 23.34
CA GLU A 177 16.73 -31.95 23.06
C GLU A 177 15.54 -31.25 23.74
N PRO A 178 14.34 -31.27 23.12
CA PRO A 178 14.06 -31.80 21.79
C PRO A 178 14.64 -30.90 20.68
N LEU A 179 15.11 -31.51 19.60
CA LEU A 179 15.37 -30.79 18.35
C LEU A 179 14.02 -30.29 17.83
N LEU A 180 13.60 -29.08 18.24
CA LEU A 180 12.47 -28.37 17.64
C LEU A 180 12.79 -28.14 16.15
N ASN A 181 12.54 -29.15 15.33
CA ASN A 181 12.77 -29.11 13.89
C ASN A 181 11.63 -28.33 13.28
N THR A 182 11.93 -27.10 12.88
CA THR A 182 10.95 -26.26 12.23
C THR A 182 10.88 -26.66 10.76
N LYS A 183 10.27 -27.81 10.50
CA LYS A 183 9.91 -28.24 9.16
C LYS A 183 8.97 -27.19 8.61
N ARG A 184 9.36 -26.54 7.53
CA ARG A 184 8.57 -25.49 6.91
C ARG A 184 8.23 -25.88 5.51
N LEU A 185 6.94 -25.79 5.21
CA LEU A 185 6.40 -26.03 3.90
C LEU A 185 5.89 -24.72 3.34
N ARG A 186 6.33 -24.37 2.13
CA ARG A 186 5.84 -23.20 1.39
C ARG A 186 5.10 -23.66 0.14
N LEU A 187 4.02 -22.96 -0.17
CA LEU A 187 3.20 -23.19 -1.35
C LEU A 187 3.11 -21.90 -2.16
N THR A 188 3.05 -22.01 -3.48
CA THR A 188 2.69 -20.91 -4.35
C THR A 188 1.21 -20.98 -4.72
N ASP A 189 0.67 -19.88 -5.24
CA ASP A 189 -0.70 -19.83 -5.77
C ASP A 189 -0.94 -20.92 -6.82
N ASP A 190 0.01 -21.13 -7.73
CA ASP A 190 -0.03 -22.16 -8.77
C ASP A 190 -0.07 -23.57 -8.15
N MET A 191 0.74 -23.82 -7.11
CA MET A 191 0.72 -25.11 -6.39
C MET A 191 -0.62 -25.34 -5.69
N VAL A 192 -1.24 -24.30 -5.11
CA VAL A 192 -2.56 -24.42 -4.48
C VAL A 192 -3.63 -24.77 -5.52
N GLU A 193 -3.57 -24.17 -6.70
CA GLU A 193 -4.46 -24.48 -7.82
C GLU A 193 -4.30 -25.94 -8.27
N SER A 194 -3.07 -26.38 -8.53
CA SER A 194 -2.76 -27.77 -8.88
C SER A 194 -3.27 -28.74 -7.81
N LEU A 195 -2.89 -28.53 -6.54
CA LEU A 195 -3.30 -29.36 -5.40
C LEU A 195 -4.83 -29.46 -5.26
N SER A 196 -5.54 -28.36 -5.47
CA SER A 196 -7.00 -28.32 -5.36
C SER A 196 -7.71 -29.08 -6.48
N SER A 197 -7.03 -29.31 -7.61
CA SER A 197 -7.55 -30.02 -8.79
C SER A 197 -7.14 -31.49 -8.86
N LEU A 198 -6.23 -31.94 -7.98
CA LEU A 198 -5.75 -33.33 -7.96
C LEU A 198 -6.86 -34.30 -7.56
N ASP A 199 -6.88 -35.45 -8.22
CA ASP A 199 -7.64 -36.61 -7.78
C ASP A 199 -6.93 -37.25 -6.58
N ILE A 200 -7.45 -37.01 -5.38
CA ILE A 200 -6.83 -37.44 -4.12
C ILE A 200 -6.87 -38.97 -3.99
N GLU A 201 -7.87 -39.65 -4.52
CA GLU A 201 -8.01 -41.10 -4.28
C GLU A 201 -7.08 -41.94 -5.17
N ASN A 202 -6.83 -41.47 -6.39
CA ASN A 202 -6.07 -42.21 -7.41
C ASN A 202 -4.56 -41.89 -7.42
N GLN A 203 -3.97 -41.56 -6.26
CA GLN A 203 -2.52 -41.31 -6.14
C GLN A 203 -1.78 -42.55 -5.62
N GLU A 204 -0.53 -42.75 -6.09
CA GLU A 204 0.34 -43.83 -5.63
C GLU A 204 1.02 -43.50 -4.30
N TYR A 205 0.25 -43.48 -3.20
CA TYR A 205 0.75 -43.09 -1.87
C TYR A 205 1.91 -43.94 -1.35
N ASP A 206 1.93 -45.25 -1.64
CA ASP A 206 2.99 -46.17 -1.22
C ASP A 206 4.33 -45.76 -1.86
N SER A 207 4.29 -45.37 -3.15
CA SER A 207 5.46 -44.84 -3.87
C SER A 207 5.88 -43.47 -3.32
N ILE A 208 4.93 -42.57 -3.10
CA ILE A 208 5.17 -41.22 -2.57
C ILE A 208 5.82 -41.24 -1.19
N LEU A 209 5.34 -42.10 -0.27
CA LEU A 209 5.82 -42.14 1.11
C LEU A 209 7.17 -42.81 1.26
N ASN A 210 7.43 -43.85 0.48
CA ASN A 210 8.67 -44.63 0.54
C ASN A 210 9.80 -44.04 -0.31
N SER A 211 9.48 -43.10 -1.21
CA SER A 211 10.49 -42.38 -1.99
C SER A 211 11.03 -41.15 -1.24
N PRO A 212 12.27 -40.73 -1.52
CA PRO A 212 12.78 -39.44 -1.07
C PRO A 212 11.94 -38.28 -1.62
N HIS A 213 11.83 -37.20 -0.85
CA HIS A 213 11.11 -35.99 -1.29
C HIS A 213 11.64 -35.50 -2.66
N PRO A 214 10.80 -34.99 -3.59
CA PRO A 214 11.22 -34.53 -4.92
C PRO A 214 12.37 -33.51 -4.90
N PHE A 215 12.30 -32.56 -3.96
CA PHE A 215 13.36 -31.57 -3.69
C PHE A 215 14.48 -32.05 -2.74
N SER A 216 14.67 -33.36 -2.58
CA SER A 216 15.78 -33.89 -1.77
C SER A 216 17.12 -33.75 -2.48
N VAL A 217 18.17 -33.50 -1.70
CA VAL A 217 19.55 -33.35 -2.18
C VAL A 217 20.45 -34.40 -1.54
N HIS A 218 21.53 -34.75 -2.23
CA HIS A 218 22.55 -35.61 -1.64
C HIS A 218 23.49 -34.81 -0.71
N VAL A 219 23.46 -35.11 0.59
CA VAL A 219 24.31 -34.43 1.58
C VAL A 219 25.72 -35.03 1.61
N ARG A 220 26.69 -34.32 1.02
CA ARG A 220 28.12 -34.73 0.97
C ARG A 220 28.87 -34.57 2.29
N ASP A 221 28.59 -33.50 3.03
CA ASP A 221 29.24 -33.19 4.33
C ASP A 221 28.19 -33.03 5.45
N PRO A 222 27.96 -34.08 6.25
CA PRO A 222 27.00 -34.05 7.35
C PRO A 222 27.34 -33.03 8.45
N LYS A 223 28.63 -32.76 8.72
CA LYS A 223 29.04 -31.82 9.78
C LYS A 223 28.74 -30.38 9.37
N LYS A 224 29.06 -30.02 8.13
CA LYS A 224 28.72 -28.70 7.57
C LYS A 224 27.21 -28.50 7.52
N ARG A 225 26.46 -29.55 7.14
CA ARG A 225 24.99 -29.55 7.15
C ARG A 225 24.44 -29.26 8.54
N MET A 226 24.96 -29.95 9.57
CA MET A 226 24.50 -29.75 10.94
C MET A 226 24.75 -28.32 11.45
N LYS A 227 25.95 -27.79 11.15
CA LYS A 227 26.29 -26.41 11.50
C LYS A 227 25.35 -25.40 10.83
N ALA A 228 25.01 -25.58 9.56
CA ALA A 228 24.09 -24.70 8.84
C ALA A 228 22.67 -24.74 9.44
N MET A 229 22.18 -25.93 9.81
CA MET A 229 20.89 -26.09 10.49
C MET A 229 20.87 -25.44 11.88
N PHE A 230 21.96 -25.57 12.64
CA PHE A 230 22.11 -24.92 13.94
C PHE A 230 22.12 -23.38 13.83
N GLU A 231 22.90 -22.83 12.89
CA GLU A 231 22.94 -21.38 12.66
C GLU A 231 21.58 -20.84 12.23
N TYR A 232 20.87 -21.55 11.34
CA TYR A 232 19.48 -21.18 10.98
C TYR A 232 18.59 -21.12 12.22
N ARG A 233 18.61 -22.16 13.08
CA ARG A 233 17.79 -22.19 14.31
C ARG A 233 18.14 -21.07 15.28
N LYS A 234 19.41 -20.69 15.36
CA LYS A 234 19.89 -19.58 16.18
C LYS A 234 19.45 -18.21 15.63
N VAL A 235 19.58 -18.00 14.31
CA VAL A 235 19.12 -16.78 13.62
C VAL A 235 17.61 -16.62 13.80
N GLU A 236 16.86 -17.70 13.62
CA GLU A 236 15.42 -17.77 13.84
C GLU A 236 15.01 -17.74 15.32
N ARG A 237 15.97 -17.68 16.27
CA ARG A 237 15.73 -17.67 17.72
C ARG A 237 14.85 -18.84 18.19
N PHE A 238 15.00 -20.02 17.59
CA PHE A 238 14.45 -21.26 18.15
C PHE A 238 15.28 -21.76 19.33
N ILE A 239 16.55 -21.38 19.40
CA ILE A 239 17.44 -21.69 20.51
C ILE A 239 17.65 -20.41 21.32
N THR A 240 17.23 -20.39 22.58
CA THR A 240 17.53 -19.29 23.51
C THR A 240 18.90 -19.51 24.12
N SER A 241 19.82 -18.54 23.96
CA SER A 241 21.08 -18.61 24.69
C SER A 241 20.82 -18.49 26.20
N PRO A 242 21.50 -19.28 27.05
CA PRO A 242 21.39 -19.14 28.50
C PRO A 242 21.72 -17.71 28.94
N ALA A 243 21.14 -17.28 30.06
CA ALA A 243 21.40 -15.95 30.59
C ALA A 243 22.91 -15.75 30.82
N TRP A 244 23.38 -14.50 30.76
CA TRP A 244 24.83 -14.22 30.84
C TRP A 244 25.49 -14.78 32.12
N TYR A 245 24.76 -14.81 33.24
CA TYR A 245 25.24 -15.37 34.51
C TYR A 245 25.31 -16.90 34.49
N GLN A 246 24.38 -17.59 33.80
CA GLN A 246 24.44 -19.04 33.59
C GLN A 246 25.61 -19.41 32.68
N ARG A 247 25.86 -18.62 31.63
CA ARG A 247 27.04 -18.80 30.76
C ARG A 247 28.34 -18.58 31.52
N LEU A 248 28.40 -17.59 32.41
CA LEU A 248 29.55 -17.35 33.29
C LEU A 248 29.75 -18.51 34.27
N TRP A 249 28.66 -18.99 34.87
CA TRP A 249 28.69 -20.13 35.80
C TRP A 249 29.11 -21.43 35.12
N GLN A 250 28.58 -21.74 33.94
CA GLN A 250 29.03 -22.86 33.12
C GLN A 250 30.52 -22.74 32.75
N ARG A 251 30.99 -21.52 32.47
CA ARG A 251 32.40 -21.27 32.21
C ARG A 251 33.28 -21.57 33.43
N LEU A 252 32.81 -21.21 34.63
CA LEU A 252 33.47 -21.48 35.91
C LEU A 252 33.44 -22.97 36.27
N VAL A 253 32.31 -23.65 36.08
CA VAL A 253 32.14 -25.08 36.38
C VAL A 253 32.96 -25.93 35.39
N ASN A 254 32.91 -25.63 34.09
CA ASN A 254 33.69 -26.36 33.07
C ASN A 254 35.21 -26.13 33.18
N SER A 255 35.66 -25.10 33.91
CA SER A 255 37.08 -24.98 34.27
C SER A 255 37.53 -25.97 35.36
N TYR A 256 36.60 -26.60 36.09
CA TYR A 256 36.93 -27.56 37.16
C TYR A 256 36.73 -29.04 36.76
N THR A 257 35.96 -29.35 35.72
CA THR A 257 35.50 -30.74 35.49
C THR A 257 36.01 -31.50 34.26
N GLU A 258 36.79 -30.95 33.32
CA GLU A 258 37.32 -31.79 32.23
C GLU A 258 38.67 -31.37 31.64
N LYS A 259 39.56 -32.36 31.46
CA LYS A 259 40.76 -32.31 30.62
C LYS A 259 40.33 -31.99 29.19
N LYS A 260 40.69 -30.80 28.70
CA LYS A 260 40.50 -30.42 27.30
C LYS A 260 41.30 -31.34 26.37
N GLU A 261 40.62 -32.17 25.57
CA GLU A 261 41.05 -32.31 24.18
C GLU A 261 40.84 -30.97 23.50
N SER A 262 41.91 -30.18 23.44
CA SER A 262 41.91 -28.95 22.67
C SER A 262 41.89 -29.32 21.19
N VAL A 263 40.71 -29.41 20.59
CA VAL A 263 40.59 -29.18 19.15
C VAL A 263 40.99 -27.73 18.93
N LYS A 264 42.27 -27.50 18.66
CA LYS A 264 42.74 -26.22 18.11
C LYS A 264 41.88 -25.97 16.87
N PRO A 265 41.27 -24.79 16.70
CA PRO A 265 40.69 -24.46 15.42
C PRO A 265 41.84 -24.49 14.42
N GLU A 266 41.88 -25.52 13.56
CA GLU A 266 42.66 -25.44 12.35
C GLU A 266 42.15 -24.22 11.59
N LYS A 267 42.85 -23.09 11.73
CA LYS A 267 42.86 -22.06 10.69
C LYS A 267 43.60 -22.67 9.51
N LYS A 268 42.95 -23.61 8.80
CA LYS A 268 43.25 -23.77 7.38
C LYS A 268 42.98 -22.40 6.78
N ARG A 269 44.05 -21.74 6.32
CA ARG A 269 43.92 -20.66 5.34
C ARG A 269 43.09 -21.26 4.21
N SER A 270 41.80 -20.97 4.18
CA SER A 270 40.96 -21.37 3.07
C SER A 270 41.60 -20.80 1.83
N LYS A 271 41.82 -21.66 0.82
CA LYS A 271 42.14 -21.22 -0.54
C LYS A 271 41.19 -20.07 -0.93
N PRO A 272 41.60 -19.14 -1.79
CA PRO A 272 40.72 -18.06 -2.22
C PRO A 272 39.37 -18.66 -2.64
N ASN A 273 38.29 -18.05 -2.13
CA ASN A 273 36.91 -18.48 -2.27
C ASN A 273 36.42 -18.13 -3.69
N THR A 274 37.15 -18.59 -4.70
CA THR A 274 36.95 -18.22 -6.10
C THR A 274 35.86 -19.09 -6.69
N PHE A 275 34.67 -18.50 -6.77
CA PHE A 275 33.58 -18.99 -7.59
C PHE A 275 33.90 -18.71 -9.06
N HIS A 276 33.62 -19.66 -9.95
CA HIS A 276 33.80 -19.51 -11.40
C HIS A 276 32.44 -19.31 -12.08
N PRO A 277 32.32 -18.38 -13.05
CA PRO A 277 31.07 -18.19 -13.78
C PRO A 277 30.75 -19.42 -14.64
N VAL A 278 29.50 -19.87 -14.60
CA VAL A 278 29.01 -21.08 -15.31
C VAL A 278 27.86 -20.75 -16.26
N LEU A 279 27.03 -19.78 -15.93
CA LEU A 279 25.94 -19.31 -16.77
C LEU A 279 25.78 -17.79 -16.62
N LYS A 280 25.58 -17.09 -17.74
CA LYS A 280 25.28 -15.67 -17.78
C LYS A 280 23.96 -15.47 -18.52
N LYS A 281 23.01 -14.77 -17.89
CA LYS A 281 21.66 -14.53 -18.39
C LYS A 281 21.27 -13.08 -18.14
N ASP A 282 21.47 -12.23 -19.14
CA ASP A 282 21.17 -10.79 -19.14
C ASP A 282 21.57 -10.07 -17.83
N LYS A 283 20.64 -9.92 -16.89
CA LYS A 283 20.83 -9.26 -15.59
C LYS A 283 21.32 -10.19 -14.46
N ALA A 284 21.57 -11.45 -14.73
CA ALA A 284 21.95 -12.46 -13.74
C ALA A 284 23.16 -13.28 -14.18
N GLU A 285 23.97 -13.67 -13.20
CA GLU A 285 25.14 -14.52 -13.37
C GLU A 285 25.12 -15.63 -12.33
N VAL A 286 25.41 -16.84 -12.78
CA VAL A 286 25.50 -18.05 -11.97
C VAL A 286 26.96 -18.43 -11.89
N PHE A 287 27.44 -18.58 -10.66
CA PHE A 287 28.78 -19.03 -10.38
C PHE A 287 28.76 -20.35 -9.61
N GLN A 288 29.79 -21.15 -9.80
CA GLN A 288 29.97 -22.41 -9.08
C GLN A 288 31.31 -22.42 -8.35
N HIS A 289 31.30 -22.92 -7.12
CA HIS A 289 32.52 -23.22 -6.40
C HIS A 289 33.09 -24.57 -6.89
N PRO A 290 34.36 -24.64 -7.32
CA PRO A 290 34.94 -25.83 -7.94
C PRO A 290 35.00 -27.03 -6.97
N ASP A 291 35.41 -26.80 -5.71
CA ASP A 291 35.57 -27.90 -4.74
C ASP A 291 34.25 -28.35 -4.09
N THR A 292 33.38 -27.40 -3.71
CA THR A 292 32.15 -27.71 -2.96
C THR A 292 30.95 -28.00 -3.86
N GLY A 293 30.97 -27.52 -5.10
CA GLY A 293 29.83 -27.56 -6.02
C GLY A 293 28.71 -26.55 -5.69
N GLU A 294 28.90 -25.70 -4.69
CA GLU A 294 27.95 -24.65 -4.30
C GLU A 294 27.67 -23.71 -5.47
N ILE A 295 26.41 -23.32 -5.63
CA ILE A 295 25.97 -22.39 -6.67
C ILE A 295 25.67 -21.05 -6.03
N LEU A 296 26.28 -19.98 -6.56
CA LEU A 296 25.98 -18.60 -6.21
C LEU A 296 25.30 -17.95 -7.40
N ILE A 297 24.05 -17.52 -7.24
CA ILE A 297 23.35 -16.74 -8.25
C ILE A 297 23.36 -15.29 -7.80
N ILE A 298 23.80 -14.41 -8.68
CA ILE A 298 23.82 -12.96 -8.51
C ILE A 298 22.90 -12.37 -9.58
N GLU A 299 21.97 -11.50 -9.21
CA GLU A 299 21.02 -10.88 -10.13
C GLU A 299 20.91 -9.38 -9.83
N LYS A 300 20.96 -8.54 -10.86
CA LYS A 300 20.83 -7.09 -10.72
C LYS A 300 19.43 -6.75 -10.19
N ARG A 301 19.39 -5.92 -9.16
CA ARG A 301 18.12 -5.45 -8.60
C ARG A 301 17.37 -4.61 -9.64
N PRO A 302 16.04 -4.78 -9.79
CA PRO A 302 15.29 -3.99 -10.73
C PRO A 302 15.18 -2.53 -10.29
N GLU A 303 14.89 -1.65 -11.25
CA GLU A 303 14.63 -0.24 -10.97
C GLU A 303 13.38 -0.03 -10.12
N ILE A 304 13.41 1.01 -9.30
CA ILE A 304 12.28 1.40 -8.47
C ILE A 304 11.17 1.95 -9.37
N ASP A 305 10.02 1.27 -9.38
CA ASP A 305 8.80 1.71 -10.08
C ASP A 305 7.66 2.07 -9.11
N THR A 306 7.83 1.79 -7.82
CA THR A 306 6.77 1.86 -6.81
C THR A 306 7.19 2.67 -5.60
N MET A 307 6.37 3.65 -5.21
CA MET A 307 6.54 4.45 -3.99
C MET A 307 5.38 4.26 -3.01
N VAL A 308 5.71 4.04 -1.74
CA VAL A 308 4.72 3.94 -0.66
C VAL A 308 4.98 5.00 0.39
N PHE A 309 3.98 5.84 0.69
CA PHE A 309 4.09 6.93 1.65
C PHE A 309 3.31 6.63 2.93
N CYS A 310 3.99 6.71 4.08
CA CYS A 310 3.31 6.58 5.36
C CYS A 310 2.47 7.81 5.72
N GLY A 311 1.49 7.64 6.61
CA GLY A 311 0.77 8.75 7.22
C GLY A 311 1.64 9.54 8.19
N GLY A 312 1.27 10.82 8.40
CA GLY A 312 1.98 11.71 9.32
C GLY A 312 1.45 13.15 9.39
N GLY A 313 0.25 13.43 8.88
CA GLY A 313 -0.33 14.77 8.90
C GLY A 313 0.59 15.82 8.27
N ALA A 314 0.89 16.86 9.04
CA ALA A 314 1.70 18.00 8.60
C ALA A 314 3.19 17.65 8.32
N LYS A 315 3.65 16.43 8.64
CA LYS A 315 4.98 15.91 8.24
C LYS A 315 5.14 15.76 6.72
N ILE A 316 4.09 16.03 5.94
CA ILE A 316 4.06 15.89 4.47
C ILE A 316 5.18 16.65 3.75
N PHE A 317 5.65 17.80 4.26
CA PHE A 317 6.78 18.54 3.67
C PHE A 317 8.05 17.69 3.54
N ALA A 318 8.26 16.75 4.47
CA ALA A 318 9.38 15.82 4.39
C ALA A 318 9.19 14.76 3.29
N HIS A 319 7.95 14.32 3.00
CA HIS A 319 7.66 13.50 1.81
C HIS A 319 7.95 14.26 0.51
N VAL A 320 7.60 15.55 0.44
CA VAL A 320 7.87 16.37 -0.75
C VAL A 320 9.38 16.50 -1.00
N GLY A 321 10.16 16.74 0.06
CA GLY A 321 11.61 16.77 -0.04
C GLY A 321 12.20 15.43 -0.49
N ALA A 322 11.67 14.31 0.04
CA ALA A 322 12.08 12.98 -0.39
C ALA A 322 11.77 12.74 -1.88
N TYR A 323 10.56 13.10 -2.33
CA TYR A 323 10.16 12.99 -3.74
C TYR A 323 11.05 13.83 -4.67
N LYS A 324 11.44 15.05 -4.25
CA LYS A 324 12.42 15.87 -4.97
C LYS A 324 13.73 15.13 -5.20
N ALA A 325 14.28 14.44 -4.19
CA ALA A 325 15.55 13.74 -4.36
C ALA A 325 15.49 12.61 -5.41
N PHE A 326 14.35 11.93 -5.52
CA PHE A 326 14.12 10.92 -6.55
C PHE A 326 13.97 11.55 -7.94
N GLN A 327 13.19 12.63 -8.07
CA GLN A 327 13.04 13.35 -9.34
C GLN A 327 14.38 13.96 -9.82
N ASP A 328 15.14 14.61 -8.94
CA ASP A 328 16.47 15.15 -9.24
C ASP A 328 17.45 14.05 -9.71
N SER A 329 17.24 12.82 -9.25
CA SER A 329 18.05 11.66 -9.63
C SER A 329 17.55 10.97 -10.92
N GLY A 330 16.50 11.48 -11.56
CA GLY A 330 15.91 10.88 -12.76
C GLY A 330 15.12 9.59 -12.50
N ILE A 331 14.83 9.25 -11.25
CA ILE A 331 14.05 8.06 -10.89
C ILE A 331 12.56 8.43 -10.95
N GLN A 332 11.81 7.80 -11.86
CA GLN A 332 10.39 8.10 -12.12
C GLN A 332 9.50 6.87 -11.85
N PRO A 333 9.01 6.72 -10.60
CA PRO A 333 8.05 5.68 -10.26
C PRO A 333 6.71 5.90 -10.97
N SER A 334 5.99 4.81 -11.22
CA SER A 334 4.68 4.83 -11.87
C SER A 334 3.57 4.28 -10.98
N LYS A 335 3.91 3.59 -9.87
CA LYS A 335 2.94 3.03 -8.93
C LYS A 335 3.05 3.70 -7.57
N PHE A 336 1.91 4.05 -6.99
CA PHE A 336 1.88 4.81 -5.75
C PHE A 336 0.86 4.24 -4.77
N ALA A 337 1.27 4.10 -3.51
CA ALA A 337 0.34 3.85 -2.41
C ALA A 337 0.57 4.78 -1.24
N GLY A 338 -0.48 5.03 -0.47
CA GLY A 338 -0.33 5.81 0.75
C GLY A 338 -1.50 5.73 1.71
N SER A 339 -1.22 6.18 2.93
CA SER A 339 -2.19 6.28 4.02
C SER A 339 -2.21 7.68 4.61
N SER A 340 -3.39 8.23 4.95
CA SER A 340 -3.54 9.57 5.52
C SER A 340 -2.88 10.64 4.63
N ALA A 341 -2.06 11.53 5.19
CA ALA A 341 -1.23 12.47 4.43
C ALA A 341 -0.39 11.80 3.32
N GLY A 342 0.04 10.55 3.52
CA GLY A 342 0.72 9.76 2.49
C GLY A 342 -0.18 9.40 1.31
N ALA A 343 -1.50 9.23 1.51
CA ALA A 343 -2.45 9.01 0.43
C ALA A 343 -2.62 10.25 -0.46
N ILE A 344 -2.62 11.44 0.15
CA ILE A 344 -2.61 12.71 -0.60
C ILE A 344 -1.36 12.79 -1.45
N MET A 345 -0.18 12.51 -0.88
CA MET A 345 1.07 12.46 -1.62
C MET A 345 1.02 11.45 -2.77
N ALA A 346 0.52 10.23 -2.53
CA ALA A 346 0.37 9.20 -3.54
C ALA A 346 -0.56 9.62 -4.70
N ILE A 347 -1.69 10.27 -4.39
CA ILE A 347 -2.62 10.82 -5.41
C ILE A 347 -1.90 11.87 -6.25
N LEU A 348 -1.21 12.83 -5.63
CA LEU A 348 -0.53 13.91 -6.36
C LEU A 348 0.63 13.39 -7.23
N CYS A 349 1.44 12.46 -6.71
CA CYS A 349 2.48 11.81 -7.51
C CYS A 349 1.91 10.98 -8.65
N TYR A 350 0.83 10.22 -8.41
CA TYR A 350 0.13 9.46 -9.45
C TYR A 350 -0.41 10.36 -10.56
N LEU A 351 -0.88 11.55 -10.22
CA LEU A 351 -1.34 12.55 -11.18
C LEU A 351 -0.21 13.21 -11.98
N GLY A 352 1.06 12.91 -11.66
CA GLY A 352 2.22 13.50 -12.34
C GLY A 352 2.53 14.93 -11.92
N TYR A 353 2.15 15.35 -10.71
CA TYR A 353 2.59 16.64 -10.17
C TYR A 353 4.09 16.59 -9.81
N SER A 354 4.83 17.65 -10.15
CA SER A 354 6.22 17.83 -9.73
C SER A 354 6.33 18.16 -8.24
N TRP A 355 7.49 17.88 -7.64
CA TRP A 355 7.75 18.25 -6.23
C TRP A 355 7.47 19.74 -5.96
N SER A 356 7.73 20.61 -6.94
CA SER A 356 7.57 22.07 -6.81
C SER A 356 6.09 22.49 -6.78
N GLU A 357 5.26 21.88 -7.62
CA GLU A 357 3.80 22.11 -7.62
C GLU A 357 3.19 21.59 -6.31
N ILE A 358 3.63 20.42 -5.84
CA ILE A 358 3.17 19.83 -4.58
C ILE A 358 3.57 20.72 -3.39
N LEU A 359 4.82 21.20 -3.36
CA LEU A 359 5.30 22.10 -2.31
C LEU A 359 4.47 23.40 -2.27
N THR A 360 4.28 24.02 -3.43
CA THR A 360 3.51 25.27 -3.57
C THR A 360 2.08 25.07 -3.08
N PHE A 361 1.45 23.95 -3.46
CA PHE A 361 0.12 23.60 -3.00
C PHE A 361 0.07 23.53 -1.46
N PHE A 362 0.95 22.79 -0.81
CA PHE A 362 0.93 22.67 0.66
C PHE A 362 1.30 23.96 1.39
N GLN A 363 2.16 24.82 0.82
CA GLN A 363 2.47 26.13 1.40
C GLN A 363 1.29 27.10 1.36
N GLN A 364 0.44 26.99 0.33
CA GLN A 364 -0.82 27.76 0.23
C GLN A 364 -1.93 27.17 1.11
N PHE A 365 -1.82 25.90 1.47
CA PHE A 365 -2.82 25.15 2.22
C PHE A 365 -2.62 25.27 3.74
N LYS A 366 -3.01 26.42 4.31
CA LYS A 366 -2.93 26.71 5.77
C LYS A 366 -3.91 25.89 6.61
N GLU A 367 -3.63 25.69 7.90
CA GLU A 367 -4.51 24.97 8.85
C GLU A 367 -5.96 25.49 8.82
N GLU A 368 -6.12 26.81 8.75
CA GLU A 368 -7.42 27.49 8.65
C GLU A 368 -8.23 27.15 7.39
N ASN A 369 -7.62 26.50 6.41
CA ASN A 369 -8.26 26.01 5.18
C ASN A 369 -8.74 24.56 5.34
N ILE A 370 -8.28 23.86 6.38
CA ILE A 370 -8.46 22.42 6.59
C ILE A 370 -9.40 22.14 7.76
N VAL A 371 -9.22 22.86 8.87
CA VAL A 371 -9.91 22.61 10.14
C VAL A 371 -11.02 23.63 10.33
N HIS A 372 -12.27 23.17 10.26
CA HIS A 372 -13.44 23.93 10.70
C HIS A 372 -13.88 23.44 12.07
N TYR A 373 -13.81 24.28 13.10
CA TYR A 373 -14.22 23.90 14.45
C TYR A 373 -15.75 23.79 14.56
N ASN A 374 -16.30 22.62 14.22
CA ASN A 374 -17.70 22.25 14.48
C ASN A 374 -17.70 21.05 15.44
N ILE A 375 -17.36 21.35 16.70
CA ILE A 375 -17.10 20.39 17.76
C ILE A 375 -18.41 19.67 18.14
N ASP A 376 -18.44 18.36 17.94
CA ASP A 376 -19.44 17.47 18.51
C ASP A 376 -18.78 16.25 19.16
N SER A 377 -19.58 15.30 19.67
CA SER A 377 -19.07 14.08 20.32
C SER A 377 -18.31 13.12 19.38
N SER A 378 -18.14 13.45 18.09
CA SER A 378 -17.52 12.59 17.07
C SER A 378 -16.25 13.16 16.40
N GLY A 379 -15.90 14.43 16.62
CA GLY A 379 -14.65 15.04 16.13
C GLY A 379 -14.67 16.58 16.09
N ILE A 380 -13.53 17.20 15.78
CA ILE A 380 -13.36 18.66 15.76
C ILE A 380 -13.77 19.29 14.42
N SER A 381 -13.50 18.63 13.27
CA SER A 381 -13.77 19.14 11.92
C SER A 381 -14.29 18.06 10.95
N ASP A 382 -15.06 18.46 9.94
CA ASP A 382 -15.43 17.59 8.81
C ASP A 382 -14.28 17.45 7.79
N THR A 383 -14.37 16.45 6.91
CA THR A 383 -13.36 16.19 5.85
C THR A 383 -13.65 16.85 4.51
N ASP A 384 -14.73 17.64 4.43
CA ASP A 384 -15.21 18.21 3.17
C ASP A 384 -14.24 19.22 2.57
N ALA A 385 -13.57 20.03 3.39
CA ALA A 385 -12.56 20.97 2.92
C ALA A 385 -11.32 20.29 2.31
N LEU A 386 -10.86 19.21 2.96
CA LEU A 386 -9.79 18.38 2.44
C LEU A 386 -10.20 17.71 1.12
N LYS A 387 -11.43 17.19 1.06
CA LYS A 387 -11.98 16.62 -0.18
C LYS A 387 -12.03 17.69 -1.29
N ALA A 388 -12.49 18.90 -1.00
CA ALA A 388 -12.58 19.99 -1.95
C ALA A 388 -11.19 20.38 -2.51
N ALA A 389 -10.16 20.38 -1.67
CA ALA A 389 -8.78 20.62 -2.10
C ALA A 389 -8.27 19.53 -3.05
N LEU A 390 -8.54 18.27 -2.72
CA LEU A 390 -8.22 17.15 -3.59
C LEU A 390 -9.01 17.20 -4.89
N ASP A 391 -10.30 17.52 -4.85
CA ASP A 391 -11.14 17.72 -6.04
C ASP A 391 -10.51 18.77 -6.94
N PHE A 392 -10.10 19.91 -6.40
CA PHE A 392 -9.46 20.98 -7.16
C PHE A 392 -8.18 20.49 -7.85
N MET A 393 -7.28 19.84 -7.12
CA MET A 393 -6.02 19.34 -7.67
C MET A 393 -6.22 18.25 -8.72
N ILE A 394 -7.18 17.33 -8.50
CA ILE A 394 -7.49 16.26 -9.45
C ILE A 394 -8.12 16.84 -10.72
N ILE A 395 -9.15 17.69 -10.60
CA ILE A 395 -9.84 18.33 -11.74
C ILE A 395 -8.84 19.14 -12.55
N LYS A 396 -8.02 19.98 -11.89
CA LYS A 396 -7.01 20.82 -12.56
C LYS A 396 -6.05 20.00 -13.42
N LYS A 397 -5.51 18.89 -12.89
CA LYS A 397 -4.56 18.06 -13.64
C LYS A 397 -5.25 17.24 -14.73
N VAL A 398 -6.43 16.69 -14.48
CA VAL A 398 -7.22 15.96 -15.49
C VAL A 398 -7.57 16.87 -16.67
N ASP A 399 -8.00 18.11 -16.42
CA ASP A 399 -8.28 19.07 -17.49
C ASP A 399 -7.02 19.47 -18.26
N GLN A 400 -5.88 19.63 -17.57
CA GLN A 400 -4.58 19.85 -18.22
C GLN A 400 -4.23 18.69 -19.16
N ILE A 401 -4.31 17.44 -18.69
CA ILE A 401 -4.01 16.25 -19.51
C ILE A 401 -4.94 16.14 -20.73
N LEU A 402 -6.23 16.42 -20.54
CA LEU A 402 -7.20 16.40 -21.64
C LEU A 402 -6.94 17.51 -22.66
N TYR A 403 -6.43 18.66 -22.22
CA TYR A 403 -5.99 19.75 -23.09
C TYR A 403 -4.74 19.35 -23.89
N ASP A 404 -3.74 18.78 -23.24
CA ASP A 404 -2.53 18.27 -23.92
C ASP A 404 -2.88 17.18 -24.95
N TYR A 405 -3.88 16.34 -24.63
CA TYR A 405 -4.41 15.36 -25.57
C TYR A 405 -5.18 16.00 -26.74
N GLU A 406 -5.91 17.08 -26.51
CA GLU A 406 -6.58 17.85 -27.57
C GLU A 406 -5.58 18.44 -28.57
N LEU A 407 -4.47 18.98 -28.07
CA LEU A 407 -3.39 19.51 -28.90
C LEU A 407 -2.71 18.43 -29.75
N THR A 408 -2.57 17.21 -29.22
CA THR A 408 -1.84 16.12 -29.89
C THR A 408 -2.73 15.26 -30.80
N ALA A 409 -3.97 14.95 -30.39
CA ALA A 409 -4.88 14.02 -31.07
C ALA A 409 -6.08 14.69 -31.76
N GLY A 410 -6.30 15.98 -31.51
CA GLY A 410 -7.38 16.78 -32.11
C GLY A 410 -8.68 16.80 -31.29
N LYS A 411 -9.49 17.84 -31.52
CA LYS A 411 -10.70 18.18 -30.75
C LYS A 411 -11.72 17.05 -30.63
N GLU A 412 -12.00 16.33 -31.71
CA GLU A 412 -13.03 15.29 -31.70
C GLU A 412 -12.64 14.08 -30.84
N LYS A 413 -11.37 13.63 -30.91
CA LYS A 413 -10.89 12.53 -30.06
C LYS A 413 -10.84 12.93 -28.59
N ALA A 414 -10.38 14.15 -28.30
CA ALA A 414 -10.37 14.68 -26.93
C ALA A 414 -11.77 14.83 -26.34
N LYS A 415 -12.76 15.24 -27.14
CA LYS A 415 -14.17 15.31 -26.73
C LYS A 415 -14.74 13.95 -26.35
N VAL A 416 -14.42 12.89 -27.12
CA VAL A 416 -14.83 11.52 -26.81
C VAL A 416 -14.19 11.05 -25.49
N LEU A 417 -12.88 11.21 -25.34
CA LEU A 417 -12.17 10.81 -24.12
C LEU A 417 -12.70 11.57 -22.89
N ARG A 418 -12.88 12.89 -23.01
CA ARG A 418 -13.46 13.74 -21.96
C ARG A 418 -14.86 13.23 -21.55
N ASN A 419 -15.70 12.83 -22.50
CA ASN A 419 -17.02 12.26 -22.18
C ASN A 419 -16.94 10.92 -21.42
N GLN A 420 -15.93 10.09 -21.72
CA GLN A 420 -15.71 8.82 -21.02
C GLN A 420 -15.16 9.01 -19.60
N VAL A 421 -14.25 9.96 -19.40
CA VAL A 421 -13.65 10.28 -18.09
C VAL A 421 -14.71 10.82 -17.12
N PHE A 422 -15.56 11.73 -17.59
CA PHE A 422 -16.60 12.38 -16.78
C PHE A 422 -17.96 11.68 -16.83
N GLU A 423 -18.05 10.44 -17.34
CA GLU A 423 -19.33 9.75 -17.57
C GLU A 423 -20.22 9.69 -16.32
N ARG A 424 -19.60 9.46 -15.15
CA ARG A 424 -20.27 9.31 -13.85
C ARG A 424 -20.43 10.62 -13.08
N GLY A 425 -19.98 11.74 -13.64
CA GLY A 425 -19.96 13.04 -12.95
C GLY A 425 -18.94 13.17 -11.82
N VAL A 426 -18.16 12.13 -11.54
CA VAL A 426 -17.08 12.14 -10.55
C VAL A 426 -15.81 11.61 -11.18
N ILE A 427 -14.65 12.07 -10.71
CA ILE A 427 -13.36 11.51 -11.13
C ILE A 427 -13.06 10.31 -10.21
N SER A 428 -13.34 9.13 -10.74
CA SER A 428 -13.15 7.84 -10.06
C SER A 428 -11.84 7.16 -10.46
N PHE A 429 -11.45 6.08 -9.77
CA PHE A 429 -10.32 5.25 -10.19
C PHE A 429 -10.49 4.72 -11.63
N GLU A 430 -11.72 4.36 -12.01
CA GLU A 430 -12.08 3.99 -13.39
C GLU A 430 -11.89 5.15 -14.36
N SER A 431 -12.26 6.37 -13.97
CA SER A 431 -12.09 7.57 -14.80
C SER A 431 -10.61 7.83 -15.11
N LEU A 432 -9.73 7.71 -14.12
CA LEU A 432 -8.28 7.89 -14.29
C LEU A 432 -7.66 6.75 -15.12
N LYS A 433 -8.10 5.51 -14.92
CA LYS A 433 -7.66 4.37 -15.74
C LYS A 433 -8.01 4.57 -17.22
N ARG A 434 -9.25 4.97 -17.52
CA ARG A 434 -9.69 5.30 -18.89
C ARG A 434 -8.89 6.46 -19.49
N LEU A 435 -8.56 7.47 -18.70
CA LEU A 435 -7.72 8.58 -19.15
C LEU A 435 -6.31 8.09 -19.54
N LYS A 436 -5.70 7.26 -18.72
CA LYS A 436 -4.39 6.65 -19.00
C LYS A 436 -4.43 5.72 -20.22
N GLU A 437 -5.45 4.88 -20.35
CA GLU A 437 -5.62 4.01 -21.53
C GLU A 437 -5.88 4.79 -22.82
N GLY A 438 -6.65 5.88 -22.74
CA GLY A 438 -6.94 6.76 -23.86
C GLY A 438 -5.76 7.65 -24.28
N TYR A 439 -4.87 7.98 -23.34
CA TYR A 439 -3.64 8.75 -23.59
C TYR A 439 -2.44 8.13 -22.84
N PRO A 440 -1.86 7.02 -23.34
CA PRO A 440 -0.83 6.26 -22.62
C PRO A 440 0.43 7.07 -22.27
N SER A 441 0.82 8.04 -23.09
CA SER A 441 2.00 8.90 -22.88
C SER A 441 1.74 10.07 -21.93
N CYS A 442 0.54 10.19 -21.33
CA CYS A 442 0.31 11.20 -20.30
C CYS A 442 1.13 10.94 -19.03
N CYS A 443 1.24 11.97 -18.19
CA CYS A 443 2.00 11.94 -16.94
C CYS A 443 1.35 11.11 -15.81
N LEU A 444 0.18 10.51 -16.03
CA LEU A 444 -0.44 9.64 -15.03
C LEU A 444 0.40 8.39 -14.80
N GLY A 445 0.49 7.98 -13.54
CA GLY A 445 1.02 6.69 -13.13
C GLY A 445 0.16 5.52 -13.61
N GLU A 446 0.68 4.31 -13.43
CA GLU A 446 0.02 3.06 -13.81
C GLU A 446 -0.95 2.57 -12.73
N GLU A 447 -0.61 2.79 -11.44
CA GLU A 447 -1.37 2.25 -10.32
C GLU A 447 -1.40 3.20 -9.12
N LEU A 448 -2.59 3.34 -8.53
CA LEU A 448 -2.84 4.14 -7.33
C LEU A 448 -3.62 3.32 -6.31
N ILE A 449 -3.11 3.26 -5.08
CA ILE A 449 -3.74 2.58 -3.95
C ILE A 449 -3.85 3.53 -2.75
N VAL A 450 -5.05 3.71 -2.24
CA VAL A 450 -5.33 4.55 -1.07
C VAL A 450 -5.92 3.70 0.04
N THR A 451 -5.37 3.77 1.26
CA THR A 451 -5.85 2.95 2.38
C THR A 451 -6.75 3.71 3.34
N ALA A 452 -7.78 3.05 3.88
CA ALA A 452 -8.61 3.59 4.97
C ALA A 452 -8.97 2.49 5.96
N THR A 453 -9.44 2.87 7.15
CA THR A 453 -9.89 1.92 8.17
C THR A 453 -11.41 1.86 8.18
N ASN A 454 -12.00 0.70 7.86
CA ASN A 454 -13.45 0.51 8.06
C ASN A 454 -13.71 0.18 9.54
N LYS A 455 -14.44 1.08 10.23
CA LYS A 455 -14.71 1.01 11.67
C LYS A 455 -15.54 -0.21 12.06
N GLU A 456 -16.59 -0.50 11.30
CA GLU A 456 -17.51 -1.62 11.57
C GLU A 456 -16.83 -2.97 11.38
N LYS A 457 -16.13 -3.14 10.25
CA LYS A 457 -15.44 -4.38 9.90
C LYS A 457 -14.10 -4.54 10.61
N ARG A 458 -13.58 -3.46 11.23
CA ARG A 458 -12.28 -3.39 11.91
C ARG A 458 -11.13 -3.90 11.04
N LYS A 459 -11.10 -3.45 9.79
CA LYS A 459 -10.11 -3.86 8.80
C LYS A 459 -9.68 -2.69 7.95
N THR A 460 -8.41 -2.71 7.55
CA THR A 460 -7.89 -1.88 6.48
C THR A 460 -8.61 -2.23 5.18
N VAL A 461 -9.04 -1.20 4.47
CA VAL A 461 -9.63 -1.27 3.13
C VAL A 461 -8.68 -0.57 2.17
N TYR A 462 -8.48 -1.19 1.02
CA TYR A 462 -7.65 -0.67 -0.07
C TYR A 462 -8.56 -0.19 -1.18
N PHE A 463 -8.50 1.10 -1.50
CA PHE A 463 -9.18 1.68 -2.65
C PHE A 463 -8.20 1.73 -3.81
N SER A 464 -8.54 1.03 -4.89
CA SER A 464 -7.81 1.03 -6.16
C SER A 464 -8.79 0.79 -7.32
N TYR A 465 -8.30 0.83 -8.56
CA TYR A 465 -9.10 0.44 -9.72
C TYR A 465 -9.63 -1.00 -9.61
N GLU A 466 -8.81 -1.93 -9.13
CA GLU A 466 -9.18 -3.35 -8.99
C GLU A 466 -10.27 -3.56 -7.92
N HIS A 467 -10.11 -2.91 -6.76
CA HIS A 467 -10.99 -3.15 -5.61
C HIS A 467 -12.21 -2.23 -5.56
N SER A 468 -12.13 -1.03 -6.11
CA SER A 468 -13.13 0.02 -5.97
C SER A 468 -13.14 0.99 -7.17
N PRO A 469 -13.38 0.49 -8.40
CA PRO A 469 -13.23 1.27 -9.63
C PRO A 469 -14.10 2.52 -9.66
N HIS A 470 -15.32 2.44 -9.13
CA HIS A 470 -16.30 3.53 -9.19
C HIS A 470 -16.19 4.54 -8.04
N LYS A 471 -15.22 4.34 -7.13
CA LYS A 471 -15.03 5.24 -5.99
C LYS A 471 -14.35 6.53 -6.45
N GLU A 472 -14.90 7.67 -6.03
CA GLU A 472 -14.30 8.99 -6.24
C GLU A 472 -12.95 9.07 -5.52
N VAL A 473 -11.90 9.48 -6.24
CA VAL A 473 -10.52 9.46 -5.74
C VAL A 473 -10.30 10.48 -4.62
N SER A 474 -10.86 11.69 -4.75
CA SER A 474 -10.82 12.70 -3.68
C SER A 474 -11.51 12.24 -2.41
N LYS A 475 -12.65 11.53 -2.52
CA LYS A 475 -13.34 10.96 -1.37
C LYS A 475 -12.51 9.85 -0.73
N ALA A 476 -11.82 9.01 -1.51
CA ALA A 476 -10.89 8.02 -0.97
C ALA A 476 -9.73 8.67 -0.20
N GLY A 477 -9.09 9.70 -0.75
CA GLY A 477 -8.03 10.45 -0.08
C GLY A 477 -8.50 11.16 1.20
N ALA A 478 -9.70 11.77 1.17
CA ALA A 478 -10.31 12.40 2.34
C ALA A 478 -10.61 11.38 3.45
N MET A 479 -11.24 10.24 3.12
CA MET A 479 -11.49 9.15 4.07
C MET A 479 -10.20 8.59 4.67
N SER A 480 -9.15 8.45 3.86
CA SER A 480 -7.84 7.99 4.29
C SER A 480 -7.20 8.90 5.34
N SER A 481 -7.56 10.19 5.32
CA SER A 481 -7.01 11.25 6.16
C SER A 481 -7.95 11.66 7.31
N SER A 482 -9.03 10.90 7.57
CA SER A 482 -10.00 11.17 8.65
C SER A 482 -9.44 10.80 10.02
N PHE A 483 -8.35 11.47 10.45
CA PHE A 483 -7.65 11.17 11.69
C PHE A 483 -8.57 11.37 12.90
N PRO A 484 -8.77 10.35 13.77
CA PRO A 484 -9.64 10.46 14.94
C PRO A 484 -9.26 11.65 15.81
N ILE A 485 -10.24 12.25 16.49
CA ILE A 485 -10.13 13.49 17.29
C ILE A 485 -10.10 14.74 16.41
N VAL A 486 -9.30 14.77 15.33
CA VAL A 486 -9.20 15.94 14.44
C VAL A 486 -10.35 15.98 13.44
N PHE A 487 -10.60 14.88 12.73
CA PHE A 487 -11.63 14.77 11.72
C PHE A 487 -12.73 13.78 12.11
N LYS A 488 -13.98 14.12 11.77
CA LYS A 488 -15.11 13.22 11.95
C LYS A 488 -14.99 12.00 11.03
N PRO A 489 -15.33 10.79 11.52
CA PRO A 489 -15.44 9.60 10.68
C PRO A 489 -16.33 9.84 9.46
N THR A 490 -15.91 9.37 8.30
CA THR A 490 -16.71 9.54 7.08
C THR A 490 -17.74 8.42 6.97
N LEU A 491 -19.01 8.76 7.10
CA LEU A 491 -20.12 7.86 6.83
C LEU A 491 -20.38 7.81 5.32
N LEU A 492 -20.43 6.60 4.76
CA LEU A 492 -20.87 6.38 3.39
C LEU A 492 -22.37 6.03 3.34
N PRO A 493 -23.05 6.24 2.20
CA PRO A 493 -24.47 5.92 2.03
C PRO A 493 -24.81 4.44 2.22
N ASP A 494 -23.81 3.56 2.17
CA ASP A 494 -23.93 2.12 2.43
C ASP A 494 -23.99 1.78 3.94
N GLY A 495 -24.00 2.79 4.81
CA GLY A 495 -24.02 2.66 6.27
C GLY A 495 -22.65 2.37 6.90
N ASN A 496 -21.58 2.25 6.11
CA ASN A 496 -20.24 1.97 6.65
C ASN A 496 -19.53 3.28 7.05
N THR A 497 -18.92 3.26 8.23
CA THR A 497 -18.10 4.37 8.75
C THR A 497 -16.61 4.11 8.53
N TYR A 498 -15.90 5.10 7.99
CA TYR A 498 -14.46 5.01 7.69
C TYR A 498 -13.66 6.04 8.49
N ASN A 499 -12.50 5.61 8.99
CA ASN A 499 -11.50 6.41 9.68
C ASN A 499 -10.18 6.39 8.91
N ASP A 500 -9.22 7.20 9.38
CA ASP A 500 -7.86 7.26 8.85
C ASP A 500 -7.21 5.89 8.65
N GLY A 501 -6.55 5.72 7.51
CA GLY A 501 -5.88 4.47 7.15
C GLY A 501 -4.70 4.14 8.06
N GLY A 502 -4.07 5.17 8.63
CA GLY A 502 -2.89 5.07 9.49
C GLY A 502 -3.16 4.49 10.87
N ILE A 503 -4.42 4.25 11.23
CA ILE A 503 -4.80 3.58 12.48
C ILE A 503 -4.40 2.10 12.46
N LEU A 504 -4.65 1.41 11.34
CA LEU A 504 -4.40 -0.03 11.21
C LEU A 504 -3.25 -0.36 10.25
N SER A 505 -3.03 0.45 9.21
CA SER A 505 -1.95 0.25 8.25
C SER A 505 -1.38 1.59 7.80
N ASN A 506 -0.44 2.12 8.58
CA ASN A 506 0.18 3.42 8.30
C ASN A 506 1.17 3.35 7.13
N LEU A 507 1.79 2.18 6.93
CA LEU A 507 2.71 1.93 5.82
C LEU A 507 2.17 0.78 4.96
N PRO A 508 1.38 1.07 3.90
CA PRO A 508 0.67 0.03 3.13
C PRO A 508 1.56 -0.65 2.08
N THR A 509 2.70 -1.19 2.49
CA THR A 509 3.65 -1.89 1.61
C THR A 509 3.11 -3.20 1.05
N GLU A 510 2.23 -3.87 1.81
CA GLU A 510 1.54 -5.10 1.43
C GLU A 510 0.57 -4.93 0.25
N ALA A 511 0.32 -3.69 -0.17
CA ALA A 511 -0.46 -3.40 -1.36
C ALA A 511 0.24 -3.86 -2.65
N PHE A 512 1.56 -4.07 -2.60
CA PHE A 512 2.36 -4.56 -3.71
C PHE A 512 3.11 -5.83 -3.33
N SER A 513 2.91 -6.89 -4.12
CA SER A 513 3.60 -8.18 -3.97
C SER A 513 4.79 -8.29 -4.94
N ASP A 514 5.62 -9.33 -4.75
CA ASP A 514 6.62 -9.72 -5.75
C ASP A 514 5.96 -9.95 -7.13
N ASP A 515 6.44 -9.25 -8.14
CA ASP A 515 5.94 -9.30 -9.53
C ASP A 515 6.63 -10.39 -10.36
N LYS A 516 7.51 -11.18 -9.73
CA LYS A 516 8.30 -12.26 -10.35
C LYS A 516 9.18 -11.80 -11.51
N THR A 517 9.49 -10.50 -11.62
CA THR A 517 10.38 -9.97 -12.67
C THR A 517 11.84 -10.34 -12.48
N THR A 518 12.20 -10.77 -11.27
CA THR A 518 13.51 -11.34 -10.94
C THR A 518 13.36 -12.80 -10.55
N PHE A 519 14.41 -13.57 -10.82
CA PHE A 519 14.50 -14.96 -10.42
C PHE A 519 14.66 -15.09 -8.90
N LEU A 520 15.57 -14.29 -8.34
CA LEU A 520 15.79 -14.17 -6.91
C LEU A 520 14.65 -13.39 -6.27
N LYS A 521 14.33 -13.72 -5.02
CA LYS A 521 13.28 -13.08 -4.24
C LYS A 521 13.84 -12.45 -2.98
N SER A 522 13.14 -11.48 -2.41
CA SER A 522 13.43 -11.06 -1.05
C SER A 522 13.05 -12.16 -0.05
N GLU A 523 13.71 -12.19 1.10
CA GLU A 523 13.46 -13.20 2.15
C GLU A 523 11.99 -13.28 2.58
N HIS A 524 11.32 -12.12 2.58
CA HIS A 524 9.92 -11.94 2.98
C HIS A 524 8.96 -11.77 1.79
N GLU A 525 9.41 -12.03 0.55
CA GLU A 525 8.60 -11.97 -0.68
C GLU A 525 7.99 -10.60 -0.97
N ASN A 526 8.73 -9.56 -0.59
CA ASN A 526 8.40 -8.17 -0.87
C ASN A 526 8.58 -7.85 -2.35
N CYS A 527 7.82 -6.87 -2.86
CA CYS A 527 8.07 -6.27 -4.16
C CYS A 527 9.45 -5.58 -4.20
N LEU A 528 10.39 -6.07 -5.00
CA LEU A 528 11.79 -5.57 -5.02
C LEU A 528 11.94 -4.17 -5.63
N LYS A 529 10.96 -3.73 -6.43
CA LYS A 529 10.90 -2.40 -7.07
C LYS A 529 10.27 -1.32 -6.19
N LEU A 530 9.90 -1.68 -4.96
CA LEU A 530 9.26 -0.79 -4.01
C LEU A 530 10.27 -0.05 -3.16
N VAL A 531 10.01 1.26 -2.97
CA VAL A 531 10.58 2.06 -1.89
C VAL A 531 9.48 2.63 -1.00
N ALA A 532 9.67 2.53 0.31
CA ALA A 532 8.73 3.01 1.33
C ALA A 532 9.31 4.23 2.06
N PHE A 533 8.49 5.25 2.32
CA PHE A 533 8.86 6.44 3.09
C PHE A 533 8.19 6.39 4.45
N GLN A 534 8.99 6.27 5.50
CA GLN A 534 8.53 6.22 6.89
C GLN A 534 9.17 7.34 7.71
N PHE A 535 8.39 8.02 8.54
CA PHE A 535 8.93 8.98 9.51
C PHE A 535 9.58 8.28 10.71
N ASP A 536 10.78 8.73 11.08
CA ASP A 536 11.41 8.42 12.37
C ASP A 536 10.81 9.32 13.44
N ASN A 537 9.77 8.81 14.10
CA ASN A 537 9.06 9.52 15.17
C ASN A 537 9.93 9.75 16.44
N GLY A 538 11.23 9.40 16.43
CA GLY A 538 12.17 9.79 17.48
C GLY A 538 11.70 9.42 18.90
N PRO A 539 11.69 10.35 19.88
CA PRO A 539 11.32 10.10 21.27
C PRO A 539 9.87 9.63 21.49
N GLU A 540 8.93 9.84 20.56
CA GLU A 540 7.56 9.30 20.67
C GLU A 540 7.57 7.77 20.76
N ARG A 541 8.41 7.11 19.93
CA ARG A 541 8.64 5.65 20.03
C ARG A 541 9.52 5.28 21.21
N ARG A 542 10.43 6.17 21.64
CA ARG A 542 11.36 5.90 22.76
C ARG A 542 10.67 5.95 24.12
N ILE A 543 9.67 6.82 24.30
CA ILE A 543 8.80 6.87 25.49
C ILE A 543 7.95 5.59 25.55
N LEU A 544 7.29 5.23 24.45
CA LEU A 544 6.54 3.97 24.33
C LEU A 544 7.42 2.72 24.52
N ASN A 545 8.63 2.68 23.95
CA ASN A 545 9.57 1.56 24.12
C ASN A 545 10.19 1.47 25.53
N ARG A 546 10.38 2.59 26.23
CA ARG A 546 10.96 2.60 27.59
C ARG A 546 9.97 2.09 28.65
N PHE A 547 8.67 2.26 28.42
CA PHE A 547 7.63 1.75 29.32
C PHE A 547 7.17 0.31 29.00
N VAL A 548 7.41 -0.20 27.79
CA VAL A 548 6.66 -1.37 27.28
C VAL A 548 7.58 -2.34 26.53
N HIS A 549 8.54 -2.98 27.20
CA HIS A 549 9.38 -4.02 26.56
C HIS A 549 8.72 -5.40 26.48
N ARG A 550 7.58 -5.61 27.16
CA ARG A 550 6.81 -6.87 27.12
C ARG A 550 5.28 -6.72 27.01
N ILE A 551 4.77 -5.48 26.99
CA ILE A 551 3.36 -5.18 27.35
C ILE A 551 2.55 -4.53 26.20
N TYR A 552 2.84 -4.85 24.93
CA TYR A 552 2.04 -4.30 23.82
C TYR A 552 0.70 -5.05 23.63
N ARG A 553 0.63 -6.35 23.94
CA ARG A 553 -0.64 -7.11 23.90
C ARG A 553 -1.43 -7.10 25.20
N GLU A 554 -0.78 -6.80 26.32
CA GLU A 554 -1.32 -7.10 27.66
C GLU A 554 -1.94 -5.89 28.39
N ASN A 555 -1.73 -4.66 27.87
CA ASN A 555 -2.30 -3.46 28.48
C ASN A 555 -3.73 -3.21 27.99
N PHE A 556 -4.67 -3.96 28.57
CA PHE A 556 -6.12 -3.80 28.39
C PHE A 556 -6.58 -2.33 28.51
N LEU A 557 -6.03 -1.58 29.47
CA LEU A 557 -6.39 -0.19 29.71
C LEU A 557 -6.07 0.73 28.53
N TRP A 558 -4.88 0.59 27.93
CA TRP A 558 -4.48 1.39 26.77
C TRP A 558 -5.26 1.00 25.52
N ASN A 559 -5.49 -0.30 25.29
CA ASN A 559 -6.36 -0.76 24.20
C ASN A 559 -7.81 -0.29 24.39
N TRP A 560 -8.29 -0.19 25.62
CA TRP A 560 -9.61 0.34 25.93
C TRP A 560 -9.71 1.84 25.67
N VAL A 561 -8.74 2.65 26.15
CA VAL A 561 -8.70 4.11 25.91
C VAL A 561 -8.58 4.42 24.42
N TYR A 562 -7.61 3.80 23.72
CA TYR A 562 -7.46 4.02 22.29
C TYR A 562 -8.62 3.43 21.49
N GLY A 563 -9.21 2.33 21.92
CA GLY A 563 -10.39 1.75 21.26
C GLY A 563 -11.65 2.59 21.43
N LEU A 564 -11.76 3.33 22.54
CA LEU A 564 -12.80 4.32 22.75
C LEU A 564 -12.60 5.54 21.84
N LEU A 565 -11.37 6.02 21.69
CA LEU A 565 -11.03 7.17 20.84
C LEU A 565 -11.09 6.88 19.33
N THR A 566 -10.62 5.70 18.90
CA THR A 566 -10.49 5.34 17.47
C THR A 566 -11.65 4.47 16.97
N GLY A 567 -12.45 3.91 17.87
CA GLY A 567 -13.47 2.91 17.54
C GLY A 567 -12.91 1.51 17.22
N VAL A 568 -11.59 1.33 17.29
CA VAL A 568 -10.91 0.07 16.97
C VAL A 568 -10.44 -0.60 18.26
N ARG A 569 -10.96 -1.79 18.59
CA ARG A 569 -10.67 -2.47 19.87
C ARG A 569 -9.18 -2.86 20.10
N ASP A 570 -8.36 -2.84 19.05
CA ASP A 570 -6.94 -3.24 19.12
C ASP A 570 -6.08 -2.45 18.10
N PRO A 571 -5.83 -1.15 18.34
CA PRO A 571 -4.98 -0.33 17.47
C PRO A 571 -3.50 -0.70 17.61
N VAL A 572 -3.12 -1.31 18.73
CA VAL A 572 -1.74 -1.76 18.98
C VAL A 572 -1.32 -2.86 18.01
N SER A 573 -2.26 -3.69 17.55
CA SER A 573 -2.01 -4.64 16.46
C SER A 573 -1.52 -3.98 15.17
N GLY A 574 -2.01 -2.78 14.84
CA GLY A 574 -1.54 -2.00 13.67
C GLY A 574 -0.09 -1.55 13.83
N TRP A 575 0.30 -1.09 15.02
CA TRP A 575 1.69 -0.70 15.29
C TRP A 575 2.66 -1.88 15.29
N GLU A 576 2.23 -3.04 15.78
CA GLU A 576 3.00 -4.29 15.68
C GLU A 576 3.22 -4.65 14.22
N GLN A 577 2.17 -4.56 13.39
CA GLN A 577 2.27 -4.80 11.94
C GLN A 577 3.23 -3.81 11.28
N ASP A 578 3.13 -2.51 11.57
CA ASP A 578 4.06 -1.52 11.00
C ASP A 578 5.52 -1.77 11.42
N ARG A 579 5.76 -2.23 12.66
CA ARG A 579 7.11 -2.62 13.08
C ARG A 579 7.62 -3.84 12.31
N LEU A 580 6.77 -4.84 12.09
CA LEU A 580 7.11 -6.01 11.29
C LEU A 580 7.39 -5.65 9.83
N LYS A 581 6.60 -4.73 9.25
CA LYS A 581 6.86 -4.19 7.92
C LYS A 581 8.22 -3.51 7.84
N LEU A 582 8.60 -2.71 8.84
CA LEU A 582 9.93 -2.09 8.85
C LEU A 582 11.07 -3.11 8.94
N LEU A 583 10.86 -4.24 9.59
CA LEU A 583 11.83 -5.34 9.59
C LEU A 583 11.91 -5.96 8.19
N HIS A 584 10.76 -6.32 7.61
CA HIS A 584 10.69 -6.98 6.31
C HIS A 584 11.21 -6.08 5.17
N TYR A 585 10.93 -4.78 5.22
CA TYR A 585 11.27 -3.78 4.21
C TYR A 585 12.47 -2.91 4.60
N SER A 586 13.32 -3.35 5.53
CA SER A 586 14.46 -2.57 6.05
C SER A 586 15.40 -2.06 4.95
N GLY A 587 15.68 -2.89 3.94
CA GLY A 587 16.48 -2.52 2.76
C GLY A 587 15.75 -1.67 1.72
N GLN A 588 14.44 -1.42 1.90
CA GLN A 588 13.53 -0.75 0.97
C GLN A 588 12.87 0.49 1.58
N THR A 589 13.21 0.83 2.82
CA THR A 589 12.57 1.93 3.54
C THR A 589 13.53 3.10 3.69
N VAL A 590 13.10 4.28 3.23
CA VAL A 590 13.70 5.57 3.54
C VAL A 590 13.11 6.04 4.87
N LEU A 591 13.94 5.98 5.91
CA LEU A 591 13.58 6.47 7.23
C LEU A 591 13.92 7.97 7.34
N ILE A 592 12.91 8.81 7.49
CA ILE A 592 13.04 10.27 7.45
C ILE A 592 13.05 10.85 8.89
N PRO A 593 14.14 11.49 9.34
CA PRO A 593 14.18 12.13 10.64
C PRO A 593 13.31 13.38 10.65
N ILE A 594 12.30 13.44 11.53
CA ILE A 594 11.38 14.58 11.60
C ILE A 594 11.67 15.52 12.78
N GLY A 595 12.31 15.05 13.85
CA GLY A 595 12.53 15.84 15.07
C GLY A 595 11.30 15.85 15.97
N ASN A 596 10.91 17.02 16.49
CA ASN A 596 9.82 17.17 17.47
C ASN A 596 8.45 17.55 16.86
N VAL A 597 8.29 17.47 15.53
CA VAL A 597 7.03 17.82 14.87
C VAL A 597 6.02 16.69 15.07
N SER A 598 4.88 16.99 15.71
CA SER A 598 3.77 16.04 15.90
C SER A 598 2.97 15.85 14.60
N ALA A 599 2.31 14.70 14.45
CA ALA A 599 1.37 14.47 13.35
C ALA A 599 0.08 15.33 13.47
N THR A 600 -0.23 15.81 14.67
CA THR A 600 -1.43 16.62 14.97
C THR A 600 -1.17 18.13 14.93
N GLN A 601 0.07 18.55 14.68
CA GLN A 601 0.44 19.97 14.62
C GLN A 601 0.27 20.46 13.19
N PHE A 602 -0.91 20.99 12.86
CA PHE A 602 -1.24 21.46 11.50
C PHE A 602 -0.65 22.84 11.18
N ASP A 603 -0.47 23.70 12.18
CA ASP A 603 0.28 24.95 12.06
C ASP A 603 1.79 24.71 12.25
N ILE A 604 2.50 24.69 11.13
CA ILE A 604 3.98 24.57 11.07
C ILE A 604 4.54 25.87 10.51
N SER A 605 5.51 26.45 11.24
CA SER A 605 6.24 27.63 10.80
C SER A 605 6.93 27.40 9.44
N ALA A 606 7.07 28.44 8.62
CA ALA A 606 7.75 28.33 7.32
C ALA A 606 9.19 27.78 7.46
N GLU A 607 9.87 28.11 8.57
CA GLU A 607 11.21 27.58 8.88
C GLU A 607 11.19 26.08 9.15
N ASP A 608 10.21 25.58 9.90
CA ASP A 608 10.08 24.15 10.19
C ASP A 608 9.60 23.35 8.96
N GLN A 609 8.77 23.94 8.10
CA GLN A 609 8.43 23.37 6.79
C GLN A 609 9.68 23.15 5.94
N ASP A 610 10.55 24.17 5.83
CA ASP A 610 11.83 24.08 5.10
C ASP A 610 12.79 23.06 5.74
N LYS A 611 12.88 23.03 7.08
CA LYS A 611 13.66 21.99 7.80
C LYS A 611 13.16 20.58 7.48
N LEU A 612 11.86 20.34 7.52
CA LEU A 612 11.26 19.04 7.19
C LEU A 612 11.56 18.64 5.74
N PHE A 613 11.36 19.56 4.82
CA PHE A 613 11.68 19.38 3.41
C PHE A 613 13.15 18.98 3.21
N LYS A 614 14.10 19.74 3.79
CA LYS A 614 15.53 19.44 3.71
C LYS A 614 15.90 18.09 4.33
N LYS A 615 15.29 17.71 5.46
CA LYS A 615 15.52 16.39 6.09
C LYS A 615 15.02 15.26 5.21
N GLY A 616 13.84 15.40 4.61
CA GLY A 616 13.29 14.47 3.64
C GLY A 616 14.20 14.27 2.43
N TYR A 617 14.63 15.38 1.83
CA TYR A 617 15.57 15.37 0.70
C TYR A 617 16.87 14.65 1.06
N LYS A 618 17.50 15.01 2.18
CA LYS A 618 18.77 14.41 2.61
C LYS A 618 18.65 12.91 2.90
N ALA A 619 17.55 12.47 3.52
CA ALA A 619 17.31 11.06 3.82
C ALA A 619 17.15 10.23 2.53
N ALA A 620 16.34 10.71 1.59
CA ALA A 620 16.16 10.07 0.29
C ALA A 620 17.44 10.09 -0.54
N LYS A 621 18.15 11.21 -0.58
CA LYS A 621 19.42 11.33 -1.32
C LYS A 621 20.46 10.34 -0.81
N ARG A 622 20.61 10.19 0.52
CA ARG A 622 21.48 9.17 1.12
C ARG A 622 21.07 7.74 0.71
N TYR A 623 19.77 7.46 0.66
CA TYR A 623 19.27 6.15 0.22
C TYR A 623 19.66 5.86 -1.23
N ILE A 624 19.50 6.85 -2.12
CA ILE A 624 19.82 6.77 -3.54
C ILE A 624 21.34 6.64 -3.75
N ASP A 625 22.15 7.53 -3.17
CA ASP A 625 23.60 7.57 -3.38
C ASP A 625 24.32 6.29 -2.93
N THR A 626 23.72 5.52 -2.02
CA THR A 626 24.27 4.23 -1.57
C THR A 626 23.98 3.10 -2.56
N ARG A 627 23.02 3.27 -3.47
CA ARG A 627 22.41 2.20 -4.27
C ARG A 627 22.46 2.43 -5.77
N TYR A 628 22.50 3.69 -6.20
CA TYR A 628 22.43 4.08 -7.59
C TYR A 628 23.79 4.57 -8.08
N GLN A 629 24.11 4.22 -9.31
CA GLN A 629 25.18 4.83 -10.09
C GLN A 629 24.57 5.83 -11.07
N PHE A 630 25.26 6.93 -11.31
CA PHE A 630 24.80 7.99 -12.20
C PHE A 630 25.64 7.98 -13.47
N SER A 631 24.97 7.87 -14.61
CA SER A 631 25.58 7.91 -15.95
C SER A 631 24.92 9.01 -16.79
N GLU A 632 25.48 9.30 -17.98
CA GLU A 632 24.86 10.21 -18.95
C GLU A 632 23.43 9.79 -19.35
N ASN A 633 23.11 8.49 -19.23
CA ASN A 633 21.81 7.90 -19.57
C ASN A 633 20.81 7.91 -18.38
N GLY A 634 21.18 8.47 -17.23
CA GLY A 634 20.36 8.53 -16.01
C GLY A 634 20.90 7.70 -14.85
N ALA A 635 20.13 7.65 -13.76
CA ALA A 635 20.46 6.86 -12.58
C ALA A 635 20.05 5.40 -12.79
N GLU A 636 20.99 4.48 -12.54
CA GLU A 636 20.78 3.04 -12.65
C GLU A 636 21.07 2.39 -11.29
N ASN A 637 20.21 1.46 -10.89
CA ASN A 637 20.35 0.71 -9.66
C ASN A 637 21.58 -0.21 -9.77
N ALA A 638 22.54 -0.02 -8.87
CA ALA A 638 23.78 -0.78 -8.79
C ALA A 638 23.75 -1.88 -7.73
N GLU A 639 22.62 -2.09 -7.05
CA GLU A 639 22.44 -3.20 -6.12
C GLU A 639 22.33 -4.53 -6.87
N TYR A 640 22.94 -5.57 -6.28
CA TYR A 640 22.78 -6.94 -6.72
C TYR A 640 22.16 -7.78 -5.60
N LEU A 641 21.17 -8.56 -5.98
CA LEU A 641 20.63 -9.66 -5.20
C LEU A 641 21.57 -10.85 -5.32
N HIS A 642 21.72 -11.62 -4.25
CA HIS A 642 22.47 -12.86 -4.33
C HIS A 642 21.88 -13.93 -3.43
N VAL A 643 21.93 -15.18 -3.88
CA VAL A 643 21.54 -16.36 -3.10
C VAL A 643 22.56 -17.47 -3.34
N LYS A 644 22.92 -18.15 -2.25
CA LYS A 644 23.77 -19.35 -2.29
C LYS A 644 22.92 -20.60 -2.13
N PHE A 645 23.15 -21.56 -3.02
CA PHE A 645 22.57 -22.89 -2.99
C PHE A 645 23.67 -23.91 -2.71
N SER A 646 23.31 -24.98 -2.00
CA SER A 646 24.23 -26.07 -1.66
C SER A 646 24.78 -26.80 -2.90
N GLY A 647 24.03 -26.78 -4.00
CA GLY A 647 24.44 -27.30 -5.30
C GLY A 647 23.42 -27.00 -6.39
N ILE A 648 23.67 -27.51 -7.59
CA ILE A 648 22.81 -27.27 -8.78
C ILE A 648 21.40 -27.81 -8.62
N GLU A 649 21.23 -28.97 -7.95
CA GLU A 649 19.92 -29.55 -7.68
C GLU A 649 19.01 -28.57 -6.92
N GLU A 650 19.54 -27.91 -5.87
CA GLU A 650 18.75 -26.98 -5.07
C GLU A 650 18.38 -25.71 -5.85
N ALA A 651 19.26 -25.25 -6.76
CA ALA A 651 18.95 -24.14 -7.66
C ALA A 651 17.83 -24.51 -8.65
N ILE A 652 17.83 -25.74 -9.18
CA ILE A 652 16.75 -26.27 -10.03
C ILE A 652 15.44 -26.32 -9.23
N TYR A 653 15.45 -26.84 -8.00
CA TYR A 653 14.24 -26.89 -7.17
C TYR A 653 13.69 -25.50 -6.86
N TYR A 654 14.58 -24.54 -6.62
CA TYR A 654 14.19 -23.16 -6.43
C TYR A 654 13.51 -22.59 -7.69
N SER A 655 13.95 -22.96 -8.90
CA SER A 655 13.26 -22.57 -10.15
C SER A 655 11.86 -23.18 -10.29
N CYS A 656 11.66 -24.44 -9.87
CA CYS A 656 10.33 -25.06 -9.77
C CYS A 656 9.44 -24.30 -8.78
N PHE A 657 9.95 -23.99 -7.59
CA PHE A 657 9.24 -23.20 -6.59
C PHE A 657 8.89 -21.79 -7.11
N ARG A 658 9.80 -21.15 -7.86
CA ARG A 658 9.52 -19.84 -8.49
C ARG A 658 8.52 -19.91 -9.65
N GLY A 659 8.27 -21.10 -10.21
CA GLY A 659 7.46 -21.29 -11.40
C GLY A 659 8.12 -20.67 -12.65
N ASN A 660 9.46 -20.59 -12.70
CA ASN A 660 10.17 -20.01 -13.83
C ASN A 660 10.78 -21.10 -14.72
N ARG A 661 10.07 -21.45 -15.78
CA ARG A 661 10.47 -22.51 -16.73
C ARG A 661 11.78 -22.20 -17.44
N ASP A 662 12.00 -20.95 -17.85
CA ASP A 662 13.20 -20.56 -18.59
C ASP A 662 14.47 -20.72 -17.74
N TRP A 663 14.38 -20.44 -16.44
CA TRP A 663 15.48 -20.72 -15.51
C TRP A 663 15.63 -22.20 -15.21
N PHE A 664 14.53 -22.93 -15.10
CA PHE A 664 14.55 -24.38 -14.92
C PHE A 664 15.31 -25.07 -16.06
N GLU A 665 15.00 -24.76 -17.32
CA GLU A 665 15.64 -25.43 -18.47
C GLU A 665 17.14 -25.12 -18.56
N GLU A 666 17.56 -23.88 -18.28
CA GLU A 666 18.98 -23.51 -18.29
C GLU A 666 19.77 -24.18 -17.16
N LEU A 667 19.19 -24.21 -15.95
CA LEU A 667 19.82 -24.91 -14.82
C LEU A 667 19.79 -26.42 -15.00
N ALA A 668 18.77 -26.99 -15.64
CA ALA A 668 18.67 -28.41 -15.96
C ALA A 668 19.77 -28.86 -16.94
N LYS A 669 20.10 -28.05 -17.97
CA LYS A 669 21.25 -28.30 -18.85
C LYS A 669 22.56 -28.42 -18.07
N LEU A 670 22.74 -27.56 -17.05
CA LEU A 670 23.90 -27.64 -16.15
C LEU A 670 23.83 -28.87 -15.24
N GLY A 671 22.65 -29.21 -14.72
CA GLY A 671 22.40 -30.39 -13.90
C GLY A 671 22.75 -31.69 -14.63
N LEU A 672 22.33 -31.84 -15.89
CA LEU A 672 22.66 -32.98 -16.74
C LEU A 672 24.18 -33.14 -16.93
N ARG A 673 24.90 -32.04 -17.16
CA ARG A 673 26.37 -32.03 -17.23
C ARG A 673 27.04 -32.44 -15.92
N GLN A 674 26.35 -32.29 -14.80
CA GLN A 674 26.81 -32.66 -13.45
C GLN A 674 26.23 -33.98 -12.97
N CYS A 675 25.81 -34.86 -13.90
CA CYS A 675 25.31 -36.20 -13.64
C CYS A 675 24.00 -36.27 -12.84
N MET A 676 23.16 -35.22 -12.89
CA MET A 676 21.78 -35.33 -12.41
C MET A 676 20.99 -36.28 -13.33
N SER A 677 20.13 -37.12 -12.74
CA SER A 677 19.32 -38.08 -13.49
C SER A 677 18.31 -37.38 -14.41
N ASP A 678 18.31 -37.75 -15.68
CA ASP A 678 17.34 -37.27 -16.68
C ASP A 678 15.89 -37.54 -16.25
N LYS A 679 15.62 -38.74 -15.72
CA LYS A 679 14.31 -39.11 -15.16
C LYS A 679 13.83 -38.15 -14.06
N LYS A 680 14.75 -37.67 -13.20
CA LYS A 680 14.42 -36.73 -12.12
C LYS A 680 14.09 -35.34 -12.66
N ILE A 681 14.81 -34.90 -13.71
CA ILE A 681 14.53 -33.61 -14.37
C ILE A 681 13.18 -33.67 -15.09
N GLU A 682 12.90 -34.74 -15.84
CA GLU A 682 11.59 -34.92 -16.48
C GLU A 682 10.45 -34.98 -15.46
N GLN A 683 10.63 -35.72 -14.36
CA GLN A 683 9.65 -35.75 -13.28
C GLN A 683 9.35 -34.34 -12.73
N LEU A 684 10.37 -33.52 -12.47
CA LEU A 684 10.17 -32.14 -12.01
C LEU A 684 9.49 -31.27 -13.07
N ARG A 685 9.84 -31.46 -14.34
CA ARG A 685 9.21 -30.76 -15.46
C ARG A 685 7.71 -31.11 -15.54
N GLU A 686 7.39 -32.39 -15.41
CA GLU A 686 6.03 -32.91 -15.38
C GLU A 686 5.23 -32.50 -14.15
N MET A 687 5.87 -32.32 -13.00
CA MET A 687 5.16 -31.91 -11.79
C MET A 687 4.84 -30.41 -11.77
N TYR A 688 5.71 -29.56 -12.31
CA TYR A 688 5.63 -28.10 -12.11
C TYR A 688 5.38 -27.28 -13.38
N PHE A 689 5.54 -27.84 -14.59
CA PHE A 689 5.52 -27.05 -15.84
C PHE A 689 4.67 -27.62 -16.99
N THR A 690 4.10 -28.82 -16.89
CA THR A 690 3.28 -29.46 -17.95
C THR A 690 1.85 -28.96 -18.05
N THR A 691 1.35 -28.21 -17.07
CA THR A 691 -0.04 -27.69 -17.07
C THR A 691 -0.21 -26.38 -17.85
N ALA A 692 0.87 -25.81 -18.40
CA ALA A 692 0.89 -24.50 -19.07
C ALA A 692 0.24 -24.44 -20.48
N GLU A 693 -0.55 -25.44 -20.88
CA GLU A 693 -1.38 -25.40 -22.11
C GLU A 693 -2.89 -25.32 -21.86
N ARG A 694 -3.38 -25.25 -20.61
CA ARG A 694 -4.84 -25.14 -20.36
C ARG A 694 -5.41 -23.75 -20.13
N GLU A 695 -4.62 -22.69 -19.97
CA GLU A 695 -5.15 -21.31 -19.85
C GLU A 695 -4.32 -20.26 -20.60
N LYS A 696 -4.19 -20.42 -21.92
CA LYS A 696 -4.33 -19.27 -22.83
C LYS A 696 -5.70 -19.35 -23.48
N LYS A 697 -6.74 -19.06 -22.69
CA LYS A 697 -8.06 -18.71 -23.22
C LYS A 697 -8.37 -17.30 -22.78
N ASP A 698 -8.70 -16.50 -23.78
CA ASP A 698 -9.16 -15.13 -23.68
C ASP A 698 -10.12 -14.92 -22.49
N PRO A 699 -10.11 -13.72 -21.85
CA PRO A 699 -11.12 -13.39 -20.87
C PRO A 699 -12.50 -13.53 -21.51
N VAL A 700 -13.27 -14.49 -21.02
CA VAL A 700 -14.66 -14.72 -21.38
C VAL A 700 -15.41 -13.40 -21.19
N LYS A 701 -15.78 -12.78 -22.31
CA LYS A 701 -16.79 -11.73 -22.36
C LYS A 701 -18.07 -12.32 -21.77
N THR A 702 -18.38 -11.99 -20.53
CA THR A 702 -19.71 -12.17 -19.99
C THR A 702 -20.67 -11.34 -20.83
N THR A 703 -21.42 -12.01 -21.70
CA THR A 703 -22.62 -11.47 -22.34
C THR A 703 -23.59 -11.09 -21.23
N LYS A 704 -23.76 -9.79 -21.02
CA LYS A 704 -24.87 -9.25 -20.24
C LYS A 704 -26.16 -9.65 -20.94
N ASN A 705 -26.97 -10.47 -20.26
CA ASN A 705 -28.37 -10.63 -20.60
C ASN A 705 -29.07 -9.26 -20.48
N SER A 706 -29.64 -8.85 -21.60
CA SER A 706 -30.65 -7.81 -21.71
C SER A 706 -31.96 -8.23 -21.05
N GLY A 707 -32.66 -7.28 -20.44
CA GLY A 707 -34.12 -7.29 -20.43
C GLY A 707 -34.82 -7.59 -19.10
N GLY A 708 -34.51 -6.85 -18.04
CA GLY A 708 -35.51 -6.53 -17.03
C GLY A 708 -36.36 -5.37 -17.55
N LEU A 709 -37.55 -5.69 -18.06
CA LEU A 709 -38.61 -4.74 -18.41
C LEU A 709 -39.08 -4.07 -17.11
N PHE A 710 -39.22 -2.75 -17.11
CA PHE A 710 -39.42 -1.85 -15.96
C PHE A 710 -38.15 -1.42 -15.22
N ASP A 711 -37.40 -0.52 -15.84
CA ASP A 711 -36.88 0.60 -15.06
C ASP A 711 -36.94 1.91 -15.87
N SER A 712 -37.45 2.92 -15.20
CA SER A 712 -37.89 4.22 -15.71
C SER A 712 -36.79 4.99 -16.48
N GLN A 713 -37.11 5.42 -17.70
CA GLN A 713 -36.25 6.30 -18.49
C GLN A 713 -36.51 7.78 -18.14
N LEU A 714 -35.39 8.53 -18.05
CA LEU A 714 -35.17 9.99 -17.89
C LEU A 714 -34.95 10.47 -16.43
N PRO A 715 -33.84 11.18 -16.11
CA PRO A 715 -33.18 12.22 -16.93
C PRO A 715 -31.62 12.18 -16.96
N LYS A 716 -30.97 11.39 -17.83
CA LYS A 716 -29.49 11.26 -17.85
C LYS A 716 -28.70 12.35 -18.59
N VAL A 717 -29.33 13.16 -19.44
CA VAL A 717 -28.61 14.15 -20.29
C VAL A 717 -28.50 15.52 -19.60
N VAL A 718 -29.53 15.93 -18.85
CA VAL A 718 -29.56 17.21 -18.14
C VAL A 718 -28.61 17.17 -16.93
N GLU A 719 -28.59 16.09 -16.16
CA GLU A 719 -27.66 15.91 -15.03
C GLU A 719 -26.18 15.97 -15.47
N LYS A 720 -25.83 15.37 -16.62
CA LYS A 720 -24.43 15.37 -17.13
C LYS A 720 -23.92 16.75 -17.55
N LYS A 721 -24.79 17.61 -18.10
CA LYS A 721 -24.41 19.00 -18.47
C LYS A 721 -24.21 19.87 -17.22
N THR A 722 -24.99 19.62 -16.18
CA THR A 722 -24.91 20.31 -14.88
C THR A 722 -23.60 19.99 -14.15
N VAL A 723 -23.16 18.73 -14.13
CA VAL A 723 -21.94 18.34 -13.39
C VAL A 723 -20.67 18.95 -13.98
N LYS A 724 -20.50 18.93 -15.31
CA LYS A 724 -19.34 19.57 -15.97
C LYS A 724 -19.30 21.07 -15.71
N THR A 725 -20.46 21.71 -15.74
CA THR A 725 -20.60 23.13 -15.42
C THR A 725 -20.18 23.41 -13.97
N ASN A 726 -20.64 22.58 -13.04
CA ASN A 726 -20.28 22.70 -11.63
C ASN A 726 -18.77 22.54 -11.39
N MET A 727 -18.11 21.58 -12.05
CA MET A 727 -16.65 21.40 -11.95
C MET A 727 -15.88 22.64 -12.45
N ARG A 728 -16.29 23.23 -13.58
CA ARG A 728 -15.64 24.46 -14.12
C ARG A 728 -15.84 25.67 -13.22
N ILE A 729 -17.05 25.84 -12.68
CA ILE A 729 -17.34 26.90 -11.70
C ILE A 729 -16.50 26.66 -10.44
N PHE A 730 -16.49 25.44 -9.91
CA PHE A 730 -15.70 25.06 -8.73
C PHE A 730 -14.22 25.39 -8.90
N GLN A 731 -13.62 25.01 -10.04
CA GLN A 731 -12.22 25.29 -10.36
C GLN A 731 -11.91 26.79 -10.40
N SER A 732 -12.88 27.63 -10.79
CA SER A 732 -12.72 29.08 -10.88
C SER A 732 -12.89 29.78 -9.52
N ILE A 733 -13.78 29.28 -8.66
CA ILE A 733 -14.09 29.91 -7.37
C ILE A 733 -13.18 29.42 -6.24
N TYR A 734 -12.65 28.20 -6.33
CA TYR A 734 -11.87 27.60 -5.25
C TYR A 734 -10.60 28.38 -4.91
N PRO A 735 -9.77 28.82 -5.89
CA PRO A 735 -8.59 29.67 -5.59
C PRO A 735 -8.97 30.98 -4.89
N ILE A 736 -10.06 31.61 -5.31
CA ILE A 736 -10.56 32.85 -4.72
C ILE A 736 -10.88 32.66 -3.23
N PHE A 737 -11.49 31.53 -2.86
CA PHE A 737 -11.71 31.17 -1.45
C PHE A 737 -10.43 30.93 -0.66
N LEU A 738 -9.31 30.56 -1.29
CA LEU A 738 -8.02 30.41 -0.61
C LEU A 738 -7.34 31.76 -0.37
N ASP A 739 -7.51 32.71 -1.29
CA ASP A 739 -6.76 33.96 -1.31
C ASP A 739 -7.44 35.13 -0.60
N ILE A 740 -8.77 35.10 -0.39
CA ILE A 740 -9.50 36.14 0.35
C ILE A 740 -9.01 36.21 1.81
N PRO A 741 -8.47 37.36 2.26
CA PRO A 741 -8.06 37.55 3.65
C PRO A 741 -9.24 37.60 4.63
N TYR A 742 -9.13 36.92 5.77
CA TYR A 742 -10.17 37.02 6.83
C TYR A 742 -10.34 38.44 7.38
N GLY A 743 -9.29 39.26 7.35
CA GLY A 743 -9.36 40.68 7.73
C GLY A 743 -10.31 41.51 6.85
N TRP A 744 -10.76 40.98 5.71
CA TRP A 744 -11.76 41.63 4.87
C TRP A 744 -13.18 41.57 5.42
N ILE A 745 -13.40 40.76 6.46
CA ILE A 745 -14.68 40.58 7.14
C ILE A 745 -14.49 40.98 8.60
N LYS A 746 -14.80 42.23 8.93
CA LYS A 746 -14.51 42.80 10.25
C LYS A 746 -15.38 42.21 11.36
N LYS A 747 -16.61 41.82 11.05
CA LYS A 747 -17.59 41.32 12.04
C LYS A 747 -17.40 39.83 12.27
N SER A 748 -17.22 39.42 13.53
CA SER A 748 -16.96 38.02 13.91
C SER A 748 -18.07 37.05 13.50
N SER A 749 -19.36 37.46 13.59
CA SER A 749 -20.49 36.63 13.13
C SER A 749 -20.44 36.37 11.63
N ASP A 750 -20.03 37.37 10.86
CA ASP A 750 -20.01 37.31 9.41
C ASP A 750 -18.78 36.52 8.92
N LEU A 751 -17.68 36.58 9.68
CA LEU A 751 -16.50 35.75 9.46
C LEU A 751 -16.83 34.26 9.67
N SER A 752 -17.68 33.92 10.64
CA SER A 752 -18.18 32.54 10.82
C SER A 752 -18.97 32.08 9.59
N LEU A 753 -19.91 32.90 9.10
CA LEU A 753 -20.70 32.59 7.91
C LEU A 753 -19.84 32.41 6.64
N TYR A 754 -18.77 33.21 6.51
CA TYR A 754 -17.80 33.04 5.43
C TYR A 754 -17.06 31.71 5.52
N LYS A 755 -16.58 31.33 6.72
CA LYS A 755 -15.96 30.02 6.95
C LYS A 755 -16.93 28.89 6.61
N ASP A 756 -18.17 28.95 7.10
CA ASP A 756 -19.22 27.96 6.78
C ASP A 756 -19.44 27.83 5.27
N GLY A 757 -19.57 28.95 4.56
CA GLY A 757 -19.73 28.98 3.11
C GLY A 757 -18.54 28.36 2.37
N ARG A 758 -17.32 28.70 2.81
CA ARG A 758 -16.08 28.15 2.26
C ARG A 758 -15.99 26.63 2.45
N HIS A 759 -16.29 26.12 3.64
CA HIS A 759 -16.25 24.69 3.94
C HIS A 759 -17.39 23.90 3.26
N ALA A 760 -18.51 24.55 2.96
CA ALA A 760 -19.61 23.96 2.18
C ALA A 760 -19.32 23.86 0.67
N ASN A 761 -18.22 24.46 0.19
CA ASN A 761 -17.85 24.43 -1.21
C ASN A 761 -17.44 23.02 -1.64
N SER A 762 -18.03 22.53 -2.74
CA SER A 762 -17.75 21.19 -3.27
C SER A 762 -17.85 21.18 -4.79
N ALA A 763 -17.11 20.30 -5.45
CA ALA A 763 -17.16 20.16 -6.91
C ALA A 763 -18.56 19.78 -7.42
N HIS A 764 -19.34 19.04 -6.62
CA HIS A 764 -20.70 18.62 -6.97
C HIS A 764 -21.73 19.75 -6.84
N SER A 765 -21.52 20.64 -5.86
CA SER A 765 -22.44 21.72 -5.51
C SER A 765 -21.69 23.01 -5.15
N PRO A 766 -21.01 23.67 -6.11
CA PRO A 766 -20.17 24.85 -5.84
C PRO A 766 -20.96 26.05 -5.31
N LEU A 767 -22.25 26.15 -5.66
CA LEU A 767 -23.12 27.24 -5.24
C LEU A 767 -23.70 27.05 -3.84
N ARG A 768 -23.45 25.94 -3.15
CA ARG A 768 -23.95 25.72 -1.78
C ARG A 768 -23.41 26.79 -0.82
N ALA A 769 -22.18 27.26 -1.07
CA ALA A 769 -21.54 28.34 -0.33
C ALA A 769 -22.37 29.65 -0.35
N LEU A 770 -23.10 29.92 -1.44
CA LEU A 770 -23.84 31.16 -1.62
C LEU A 770 -24.90 31.39 -0.54
N HIS A 771 -25.48 30.32 0.01
CA HIS A 771 -26.48 30.43 1.08
C HIS A 771 -25.92 31.14 2.30
N SER A 772 -24.74 30.72 2.79
CA SER A 772 -24.08 31.34 3.94
C SER A 772 -23.51 32.72 3.59
N LEU A 773 -22.95 32.88 2.39
CA LEU A 773 -22.36 34.15 1.96
C LEU A 773 -23.40 35.27 1.82
N ASN A 774 -24.63 34.95 1.41
CA ASN A 774 -25.72 35.93 1.30
C ASN A 774 -26.21 36.49 2.64
N LEU A 775 -25.93 35.79 3.75
CA LEU A 775 -26.33 36.22 5.08
C LEU A 775 -25.36 37.26 5.68
N ILE A 776 -24.21 37.50 5.04
CA ILE A 776 -23.22 38.51 5.46
C ILE A 776 -23.75 39.91 5.15
N LYS A 777 -23.84 40.75 6.19
CA LYS A 777 -24.44 42.11 6.12
C LYS A 777 -23.53 43.23 6.65
N GLY A 778 -22.40 42.90 7.27
CA GLY A 778 -21.42 43.86 7.77
C GLY A 778 -20.62 44.53 6.67
N GLU A 779 -19.76 45.47 7.06
CA GLU A 779 -18.78 46.06 6.16
C GLU A 779 -17.83 44.99 5.63
N THR A 780 -17.67 44.94 4.30
CA THR A 780 -16.79 44.00 3.63
C THR A 780 -15.98 44.71 2.54
N HIS A 781 -14.90 44.06 2.11
CA HIS A 781 -14.12 44.53 0.99
C HIS A 781 -14.91 44.41 -0.34
N ILE A 782 -14.78 45.39 -1.24
CA ILE A 782 -15.52 45.45 -2.52
C ILE A 782 -15.34 44.19 -3.37
N LEU A 783 -14.12 43.64 -3.43
CA LEU A 783 -13.84 42.43 -4.21
C LEU A 783 -14.53 41.19 -3.63
N PHE A 784 -14.70 41.12 -2.30
CA PHE A 784 -15.49 40.07 -1.67
C PHE A 784 -16.98 40.22 -2.03
N ARG A 785 -17.50 41.44 -2.06
CA ARG A 785 -18.89 41.65 -2.50
C ARG A 785 -19.08 41.25 -3.95
N ILE A 786 -18.17 41.65 -4.85
CA ILE A 786 -18.21 41.28 -6.27
C ILE A 786 -18.20 39.77 -6.42
N PHE A 787 -17.37 39.05 -5.66
CA PHE A 787 -17.38 37.59 -5.64
C PHE A 787 -18.78 37.02 -5.36
N VAL A 788 -19.46 37.53 -4.32
CA VAL A 788 -20.81 37.10 -3.93
C VAL A 788 -21.85 37.45 -5.01
N GLU A 789 -21.79 38.64 -5.59
CA GLU A 789 -22.72 39.06 -6.66
C GLU A 789 -22.54 38.24 -7.95
N LEU A 790 -21.30 37.90 -8.31
CA LEU A 790 -21.01 37.00 -9.44
C LEU A 790 -21.59 35.59 -9.20
N LEU A 791 -21.54 35.09 -7.96
CA LEU A 791 -22.16 33.82 -7.59
C LEU A 791 -23.70 33.85 -7.67
N LYS A 792 -24.34 35.00 -7.42
CA LYS A 792 -25.80 35.18 -7.54
C LYS A 792 -26.27 35.23 -8.99
N ASN A 793 -25.49 35.86 -9.88
CA ASN A 793 -25.91 36.16 -11.24
C ASN A 793 -25.81 34.94 -12.17
N LYS A 794 -26.70 33.96 -11.96
CA LYS A 794 -26.78 32.76 -12.78
C LYS A 794 -27.73 32.97 -13.95
N THR A 795 -27.31 33.72 -14.97
CA THR A 795 -27.95 33.55 -16.29
C THR A 795 -27.20 32.42 -17.00
N GLU A 796 -27.88 31.29 -17.24
CA GLU A 796 -27.33 30.09 -17.88
C GLU A 796 -26.71 30.33 -19.27
N LYS A 797 -26.74 31.56 -19.78
CA LYS A 797 -26.35 31.92 -21.14
C LYS A 797 -24.86 32.26 -21.32
N ASN A 798 -24.04 32.42 -20.27
CA ASN A 798 -22.59 32.66 -20.48
C ASN A 798 -21.65 32.19 -19.34
N ILE A 799 -21.54 30.88 -19.10
CA ILE A 799 -20.61 30.29 -18.11
C ILE A 799 -19.15 30.70 -18.39
N ASN A 800 -18.79 30.86 -19.66
CA ASN A 800 -17.42 31.22 -20.05
C ASN A 800 -17.07 32.65 -19.58
N GLU A 801 -17.98 33.62 -19.77
CA GLU A 801 -17.77 34.98 -19.26
C GLU A 801 -17.71 35.01 -17.73
N LEU A 802 -18.55 34.23 -17.05
CA LEU A 802 -18.50 34.12 -15.59
C LEU A 802 -17.14 33.58 -15.10
N CYS A 803 -16.59 32.56 -15.76
CA CYS A 803 -15.26 32.04 -15.43
C CYS A 803 -14.17 33.09 -15.70
N ARG A 804 -14.30 33.90 -16.77
CA ARG A 804 -13.39 35.02 -17.06
C ARG A 804 -13.41 36.07 -15.96
N GLN A 805 -14.60 36.45 -15.50
CA GLN A 805 -14.77 37.42 -14.41
C GLN A 805 -14.15 36.92 -13.10
N PHE A 806 -14.33 35.63 -12.76
CA PHE A 806 -13.65 35.03 -11.62
C PHE A 806 -12.12 35.03 -11.79
N LYS A 807 -11.60 34.79 -13.00
CA LYS A 807 -10.15 34.84 -13.26
C LYS A 807 -9.57 36.24 -13.05
N ILE A 808 -10.26 37.28 -13.52
CA ILE A 808 -9.87 38.68 -13.28
C ILE A 808 -9.84 38.95 -11.77
N LEU A 809 -10.85 38.47 -11.04
CA LEU A 809 -10.91 38.63 -9.59
C LEU A 809 -9.75 37.92 -8.88
N GLU A 810 -9.46 36.67 -9.23
CA GLU A 810 -8.33 35.89 -8.72
C GLU A 810 -7.00 36.62 -8.96
N GLN A 811 -6.74 37.11 -10.18
CA GLN A 811 -5.53 37.86 -10.51
C GLN A 811 -5.40 39.15 -9.70
N SER A 812 -6.53 39.82 -9.44
CA SER A 812 -6.56 41.04 -8.64
C SER A 812 -6.12 40.79 -7.19
N LEU A 813 -6.47 39.64 -6.60
CA LEU A 813 -6.10 39.26 -5.23
C LEU A 813 -4.60 39.13 -4.99
N LEU A 814 -3.79 39.01 -6.05
CA LEU A 814 -2.32 38.97 -5.95
C LEU A 814 -1.72 40.32 -5.54
N HIS A 815 -2.43 41.43 -5.75
CA HIS A 815 -1.99 42.80 -5.47
C HIS A 815 -2.39 43.27 -4.06
N LYS A 816 -1.91 42.56 -3.03
CA LYS A 816 -2.36 42.74 -1.63
C LYS A 816 -2.04 44.12 -1.03
N ASN A 817 -0.98 44.78 -1.47
CA ASN A 817 -0.57 46.07 -0.92
C ASN A 817 -1.51 47.19 -1.36
N GLU A 818 -1.93 47.16 -2.62
CA GLU A 818 -2.79 48.14 -3.26
C GLU A 818 -4.26 48.01 -2.82
N LEU A 819 -4.66 46.81 -2.38
CA LEU A 819 -6.03 46.48 -1.95
C LEU A 819 -6.33 46.79 -0.48
N ASN A 820 -5.36 47.23 0.33
CA ASN A 820 -5.57 47.54 1.75
C ASN A 820 -6.10 48.97 2.01
N GLN A 821 -6.74 49.59 1.02
CA GLN A 821 -7.23 50.97 1.13
C GLN A 821 -8.60 51.02 1.83
N VAL A 822 -8.80 52.01 2.71
CA VAL A 822 -10.05 52.19 3.47
C VAL A 822 -11.26 52.41 2.55
N ALA A 823 -11.06 53.07 1.40
CA ALA A 823 -12.11 53.32 0.40
C ALA A 823 -12.74 52.04 -0.16
N LEU A 824 -12.01 50.92 -0.14
CA LEU A 824 -12.47 49.63 -0.65
C LEU A 824 -13.33 48.83 0.35
N PHE A 825 -13.54 49.36 1.56
CA PHE A 825 -14.37 48.75 2.59
C PHE A 825 -15.67 49.53 2.79
N GLY A 826 -16.81 48.82 2.78
CA GLY A 826 -18.11 49.44 2.97
C GLY A 826 -19.26 48.43 3.00
N GLN A 827 -20.47 48.96 3.09
CA GLN A 827 -21.69 48.22 2.77
C GLN A 827 -22.03 48.49 1.30
N TRP A 828 -22.16 47.41 0.54
CA TRP A 828 -22.20 47.48 -0.92
C TRP A 828 -23.53 46.95 -1.43
N ASP A 829 -24.27 47.80 -2.15
CA ASP A 829 -25.42 47.41 -2.96
C ASP A 829 -25.11 47.73 -4.42
N LEU A 830 -24.57 46.74 -5.14
CA LEU A 830 -23.99 46.93 -6.47
C LEU A 830 -24.94 46.43 -7.55
N LEU A 831 -25.14 47.24 -8.59
CA LEU A 831 -25.84 46.84 -9.81
C LEU A 831 -24.91 46.06 -10.75
N PRO A 832 -25.43 45.17 -11.63
CA PRO A 832 -24.58 44.36 -12.52
C PRO A 832 -23.61 45.14 -13.41
N HIS A 833 -23.98 46.35 -13.85
CA HIS A 833 -23.10 47.21 -14.64
C HIS A 833 -21.95 47.80 -13.81
N GLN A 834 -22.21 48.15 -12.55
CA GLN A 834 -21.19 48.64 -11.60
C GLN A 834 -20.16 47.53 -11.31
N VAL A 835 -20.61 46.28 -11.16
CA VAL A 835 -19.72 45.11 -11.01
C VAL A 835 -18.78 44.99 -12.22
N ASN A 836 -19.30 45.07 -13.45
CA ASN A 836 -18.48 45.00 -14.65
C ASN A 836 -17.51 46.18 -14.78
N ARG A 837 -17.93 47.39 -14.40
CA ARG A 837 -17.09 48.59 -14.39
C ARG A 837 -15.89 48.42 -13.43
N ILE A 838 -16.15 47.93 -12.23
CA ILE A 838 -15.11 47.66 -11.24
C ILE A 838 -14.16 46.57 -11.74
N LEU A 839 -14.68 45.46 -12.28
CA LEU A 839 -13.86 44.39 -12.83
C LEU A 839 -12.95 44.88 -13.97
N LYS A 840 -13.42 45.79 -14.83
CA LYS A 840 -12.61 46.39 -15.89
C LYS A 840 -11.47 47.26 -15.35
N LEU A 841 -11.71 48.01 -14.26
CA LEU A 841 -10.64 48.77 -13.59
C LEU A 841 -9.61 47.85 -12.95
N CYS A 842 -10.05 46.73 -12.36
CA CYS A 842 -9.17 45.70 -11.84
C CYS A 842 -8.33 45.04 -12.95
N GLU A 843 -8.95 44.69 -14.08
CA GLU A 843 -8.27 44.13 -15.27
C GLU A 843 -7.19 45.09 -15.79
N ASN A 844 -7.47 46.39 -15.82
CA ASN A 844 -6.54 47.44 -16.22
C ASN A 844 -5.53 47.86 -15.12
N LYS A 845 -5.58 47.25 -13.93
CA LYS A 845 -4.75 47.59 -12.76
C LYS A 845 -4.84 49.07 -12.34
N ALA A 846 -5.98 49.71 -12.57
CA ALA A 846 -6.21 51.13 -12.30
C ALA A 846 -6.67 51.36 -10.84
N TRP A 847 -5.82 51.03 -9.86
CA TRP A 847 -6.17 50.99 -8.44
C TRP A 847 -6.61 52.34 -7.84
N ALA A 848 -6.03 53.45 -8.27
CA ALA A 848 -6.43 54.79 -7.81
C ALA A 848 -7.83 55.18 -8.30
N ALA A 849 -8.12 54.90 -9.58
CA ALA A 849 -9.45 55.13 -10.16
C ALA A 849 -10.50 54.20 -9.52
N LEU A 850 -10.11 52.97 -9.17
CA LEU A 850 -10.96 52.05 -8.42
C LEU A 850 -11.33 52.61 -7.05
N ALA A 851 -10.36 53.14 -6.30
CA ALA A 851 -10.60 53.72 -4.98
C ALA A 851 -11.56 54.92 -5.05
N MET A 852 -11.35 55.83 -6.01
CA MET A 852 -12.23 56.96 -6.24
C MET A 852 -13.66 56.52 -6.61
N LEU A 853 -13.80 55.55 -7.51
CA LEU A 853 -15.10 55.00 -7.88
C LEU A 853 -15.80 54.37 -6.67
N CYS A 854 -15.08 53.60 -5.87
CA CYS A 854 -15.61 52.98 -4.65
C CYS A 854 -16.07 54.02 -3.62
N GLU A 855 -15.34 55.13 -3.47
CA GLU A 855 -15.72 56.24 -2.58
C GLU A 855 -17.00 56.94 -3.05
N SER A 856 -17.11 57.24 -4.36
CA SER A 856 -18.36 57.78 -4.94
C SER A 856 -19.54 56.83 -4.76
N LEU A 857 -19.36 55.54 -5.08
CA LEU A 857 -20.42 54.53 -4.94
C LEU A 857 -20.88 54.37 -3.48
N LYS A 858 -19.96 54.52 -2.51
CA LYS A 858 -20.28 54.49 -1.08
C LYS A 858 -21.14 55.68 -0.64
N ASN A 859 -20.98 56.82 -1.31
CA ASN A 859 -21.78 58.03 -1.11
C ASN A 859 -23.10 58.04 -1.92
N GLY A 860 -23.38 56.97 -2.67
CA GLY A 860 -24.56 56.87 -3.53
C GLY A 860 -24.43 57.63 -4.86
N GLU A 861 -23.22 58.04 -5.22
CA GLU A 861 -22.90 58.77 -6.45
C GLU A 861 -22.33 57.81 -7.50
N GLU A 862 -22.85 57.86 -8.72
CA GLU A 862 -22.26 57.12 -9.85
C GLU A 862 -21.62 58.11 -10.84
N PRO A 863 -20.28 58.26 -10.82
CA PRO A 863 -19.61 59.23 -11.67
C PRO A 863 -19.79 58.85 -13.15
N LEU A 864 -20.12 59.85 -13.99
CA LEU A 864 -20.33 59.69 -15.42
C LEU A 864 -19.13 58.99 -16.08
N GLN A 865 -19.42 58.08 -17.01
CA GLN A 865 -18.41 57.36 -17.76
C GLN A 865 -18.07 58.16 -19.02
N GLU A 866 -16.84 58.66 -19.14
CA GLU A 866 -16.32 59.10 -20.44
C GLU A 866 -16.13 57.86 -21.31
N ILE A 867 -17.09 57.62 -22.20
CA ILE A 867 -16.91 56.69 -23.31
C ILE A 867 -16.19 57.48 -24.39
N VAL A 868 -14.86 57.40 -24.41
CA VAL A 868 -14.11 57.83 -25.59
C VAL A 868 -14.41 56.83 -26.70
N ARG A 869 -15.46 57.09 -27.49
CA ARG A 869 -15.57 56.56 -28.84
C ARG A 869 -14.58 57.35 -29.68
N GLU A 870 -13.72 56.65 -30.41
CA GLU A 870 -12.84 57.28 -31.41
C GLU A 870 -13.70 58.17 -32.33
N GLY A 871 -13.48 59.48 -32.22
CA GLY A 871 -14.03 60.49 -33.12
C GLY A 871 -15.54 60.74 -33.00
N GLU A 872 -15.94 61.56 -32.02
CA GLU A 872 -16.83 62.74 -32.15
C GLU A 872 -17.51 63.05 -30.80
N LEU A 873 -17.32 64.29 -30.35
CA LEU A 873 -17.97 64.86 -29.17
C LEU A 873 -19.44 65.14 -29.49
N GLN A 874 -20.36 64.42 -28.86
CA GLN A 874 -21.74 64.90 -28.68
C GLN A 874 -22.16 64.73 -27.22
N GLU A 875 -22.53 65.85 -26.60
CA GLU A 875 -23.32 65.91 -25.39
C GLU A 875 -24.74 65.41 -25.71
N MET A 876 -25.27 64.48 -24.92
CA MET A 876 -26.71 64.18 -24.95
C MET A 876 -27.30 64.19 -23.55
N ASP A 877 -28.29 65.06 -23.45
CA ASP A 877 -29.18 65.31 -22.33
C ASP A 877 -30.17 64.13 -22.12
N SER A 878 -30.71 64.09 -20.91
CA SER A 878 -31.57 63.04 -20.38
C SER A 878 -32.92 62.93 -21.10
N THR A 879 -33.44 61.68 -21.10
CA THR A 879 -34.80 61.23 -21.42
C THR A 879 -35.08 60.70 -22.84
N LYS A 880 -35.55 59.43 -22.87
CA LYS A 880 -36.14 58.63 -23.97
C LYS A 880 -35.17 57.96 -24.96
N ASP A 881 -35.02 56.63 -24.89
CA ASP A 881 -35.82 55.72 -25.71
C ASP A 881 -35.47 54.23 -25.53
N TYR A 882 -36.50 53.40 -25.69
CA TYR A 882 -36.55 51.95 -25.60
C TYR A 882 -35.98 51.27 -26.87
N TRP A 883 -35.36 50.09 -26.68
CA TRP A 883 -35.01 49.02 -27.64
C TRP A 883 -34.66 49.37 -29.10
N GLN A 884 -33.45 48.99 -29.51
CA GLN A 884 -33.26 48.32 -30.80
C GLN A 884 -32.06 47.37 -30.79
N ILE A 885 -32.37 46.11 -31.08
CA ILE A 885 -31.46 45.01 -31.36
C ILE A 885 -30.83 45.27 -32.73
N ASN A 886 -29.49 45.26 -32.83
CA ASN A 886 -28.80 44.98 -34.09
C ASN A 886 -27.47 44.27 -33.81
N SER A 887 -27.38 43.03 -34.28
CA SER A 887 -26.16 42.24 -34.38
C SER A 887 -25.28 42.75 -35.52
N PRO A 888 -23.95 42.60 -35.40
CA PRO A 888 -23.14 42.23 -36.56
C PRO A 888 -22.52 40.84 -36.34
N LYS A 889 -22.64 40.03 -37.39
CA LYS A 889 -21.89 38.77 -37.59
C LYS A 889 -20.46 39.13 -37.96
N GLU A 890 -19.48 38.57 -37.24
CA GLU A 890 -18.13 38.26 -37.73
C GLU A 890 -17.49 37.18 -36.83
N PRO A 891 -16.51 36.41 -37.34
CA PRO A 891 -16.23 35.05 -36.87
C PRO A 891 -15.54 35.03 -35.50
N THR A 892 -15.96 34.10 -34.65
CA THR A 892 -15.35 33.79 -33.35
C THR A 892 -13.85 33.46 -33.49
N PRO A 893 -12.96 34.11 -32.73
CA PRO A 893 -11.61 33.61 -32.53
C PRO A 893 -11.67 32.32 -31.69
N THR A 894 -10.89 31.35 -32.11
CA THR A 894 -10.75 30.01 -31.55
C THR A 894 -10.29 30.01 -30.09
N ASP A 895 -10.84 29.04 -29.35
CA ASP A 895 -10.53 28.67 -27.96
C ASP A 895 -9.02 28.66 -27.65
N HIS A 896 -8.52 29.61 -26.85
CA HIS A 896 -7.23 29.48 -26.18
C HIS A 896 -7.27 30.14 -24.79
N TRP A 897 -7.16 29.32 -23.74
CA TRP A 897 -6.90 29.74 -22.36
C TRP A 897 -5.64 29.02 -21.91
N TYR A 898 -4.47 29.64 -22.08
CA TYR A 898 -3.22 29.48 -21.32
C TYR A 898 -2.08 30.15 -22.12
N GLU A 899 -1.98 31.47 -22.03
CA GLU A 899 -0.70 32.16 -22.25
C GLU A 899 -0.48 33.13 -21.09
N HIS A 900 0.79 33.22 -20.68
CA HIS A 900 1.37 34.00 -19.56
C HIS A 900 1.42 33.33 -18.18
N ALA A 901 2.48 32.52 -17.97
CA ALA A 901 3.44 32.69 -16.88
C ALA A 901 4.59 31.67 -17.01
N CYS A 902 5.51 31.89 -17.95
CA CYS A 902 6.84 31.27 -17.95
C CYS A 902 7.83 32.23 -18.61
N SER A 903 8.51 33.01 -17.78
CA SER A 903 9.77 33.66 -18.15
C SER A 903 10.72 33.48 -16.97
N TYR A 904 11.49 32.40 -17.04
CA TYR A 904 12.79 32.31 -16.40
C TYR A 904 13.76 31.94 -17.52
N THR A 905 14.59 32.91 -17.87
CA THR A 905 15.69 32.77 -18.81
C THR A 905 16.69 31.75 -18.28
N ILE A 906 16.88 30.67 -19.03
CA ILE A 906 18.07 29.83 -19.00
C ILE A 906 19.07 30.51 -19.94
N SER A 907 20.16 31.06 -19.41
CA SER A 907 21.35 31.31 -20.23
C SER A 907 22.21 30.06 -20.22
N ALA A 908 22.63 29.67 -21.43
CA ALA A 908 23.46 28.51 -21.75
C ALA A 908 24.78 28.43 -20.97
#